data_AF-A0A6N7ZWW7-F1
#
_entry.id   AF-A0A6N7ZWW7-F1
#
_cell.length_a   1.000
_cell.length_b   1.000
_cell.length_c   1.000
_cell.angle_alpha   90.00
_cell.angle_beta   90.00
_cell.angle_gamma   90.00
#
_symmetry.space_group_name_H-M   'P 1'
#
loop_
_entity.id
_entity.type
_entity.pdbx_description
1 polymer ?
#
loop_
_entity_poly.entity_id
_entity_poly.type
_entity_poly.pdbx_seq_one_letter_code
_entity_poly.pdbx_strand_id
1 'polypeptide(L)'
;MQAGTTFSFGSGSDATVADPGGQGLTGGADGTDRSVEFLHAGMSPSGPEDIWQADVDGTRVYVFNPQAPSFKYFAQTATAAGDVLEAADAAMVPAVPVTTDAAVFQAQGVLYSNTGFTAFAYFPAVSPGTAPSFNYGGEDYLVGLFGQETGFDNFGGASEPLMIRDYALSGDALTAFQMGSATPEGGLVPLESEAVFVNPLVAAELGPDFMRQAGATGVQMIEASSQTLEGAKFLAGSFHISGMGDSQKSMMSLGLGEVAAGSEGLYSRFQRRGGHRLEAGESAAAYDGVLQTLSGGSGGQFFGGNAENFMLGPDLQAGGAYRDAYVALPAGTTPADHVSGSHHVAGLTAETAVSERSRTGRMFYGFSAGMLETTSSTVDPLRVAVPFATRQPHDLTLTFEPDQNSLGASMSLSDVSSQDAEVQGLLLGFGSPAGAGDSRSVFIDDDTYAARHAAGPETSALTLETGQKVRPRSGTEPGSYLVPGTLVNGADAAIFQGTSKCTCAFLEWGYWGTAMTSEDGALADGSRQDGVHLGTWVAGNVTNSADLPRVGSATYAGHAVGNVVNGNRQYLATGNFTKSVDFARRTGTASVTGFDGRSFQSDLREQIVPSGNLFTGTVRGPGLSGSMNTSIVSGPRSNHDGVIGNFNVRDASNWRATGIVAGEKRP
;
A
#
# COMPACT_ATOMS: atom_id res chain seq x y z
N MET A 1 21.70 8.08 -11.54
CA MET A 1 21.60 8.44 -10.11
C MET A 1 22.52 7.52 -9.31
N GLN A 2 23.24 8.06 -8.33
CA GLN A 2 24.06 7.30 -7.38
C GLN A 2 23.78 7.80 -5.95
N ALA A 3 23.86 6.92 -4.96
CA ALA A 3 23.73 7.28 -3.56
C ALA A 3 24.89 8.15 -3.08
N GLY A 4 24.61 9.02 -2.11
CA GLY A 4 25.64 9.76 -1.38
C GLY A 4 26.33 8.91 -0.33
N THR A 5 27.23 9.53 0.44
CA THR A 5 27.82 8.91 1.66
C THR A 5 26.93 9.08 2.89
N THR A 6 26.08 10.10 2.88
CA THR A 6 25.05 10.36 3.89
C THR A 6 23.80 10.87 3.19
N PHE A 7 22.66 10.83 3.86
CA PHE A 7 21.46 11.55 3.43
C PHE A 7 20.83 12.25 4.61
N SER A 8 20.70 13.58 4.51
CA SER A 8 19.96 14.39 5.48
C SER A 8 18.63 14.81 4.89
N PHE A 9 17.56 14.53 5.62
CA PHE A 9 16.23 14.99 5.24
C PHE A 9 16.13 16.52 5.38
N GLY A 10 15.25 17.14 4.58
CA GLY A 10 14.98 18.58 4.66
C GLY A 10 14.52 19.05 6.05
N SER A 11 14.51 20.37 6.24
CA SER A 11 14.32 21.07 7.53
C SER A 11 13.36 20.39 8.53
N GLY A 12 13.90 19.82 9.61
CA GLY A 12 13.10 19.44 10.80
C GLY A 12 13.29 18.04 11.37
N SER A 13 14.14 17.17 10.81
CA SER A 13 14.47 15.88 11.42
C SER A 13 15.95 15.76 11.77
N ASP A 14 16.24 15.27 12.97
CA ASP A 14 17.60 14.93 13.43
C ASP A 14 18.12 13.60 12.85
N ALA A 15 17.41 13.00 11.88
CA ALA A 15 17.76 11.72 11.30
C ALA A 15 18.69 11.91 10.09
N THR A 16 19.98 11.64 10.29
CA THR A 16 20.95 11.47 9.21
C THR A 16 21.11 9.99 8.90
N VAL A 17 20.86 9.61 7.66
CA VAL A 17 21.09 8.25 7.17
C VAL A 17 22.57 8.11 6.80
N ALA A 18 23.24 7.12 7.38
CA ALA A 18 24.67 6.86 7.16
C ALA A 18 24.96 5.89 6.00
N ASP A 19 23.95 5.14 5.56
CA ASP A 19 24.05 4.24 4.39
C ASP A 19 22.84 4.44 3.46
N PRO A 20 22.77 5.58 2.75
CA PRO A 20 21.64 5.87 1.88
C PRO A 20 21.50 4.85 0.74
N GLY A 21 22.61 4.28 0.25
CA GLY A 21 22.60 3.23 -0.77
C GLY A 21 21.85 1.98 -0.31
N GLY A 22 22.11 1.52 0.92
CA GLY A 22 21.43 0.38 1.53
C GLY A 22 19.94 0.56 1.74
N GLN A 23 19.48 1.81 1.78
CA GLN A 23 18.09 2.21 2.00
C GLN A 23 17.40 2.70 0.71
N GLY A 24 18.04 2.54 -0.46
CA GLY A 24 17.46 2.89 -1.77
C GLY A 24 17.37 4.39 -2.05
N LEU A 25 18.12 5.20 -1.30
CA LEU A 25 18.18 6.66 -1.43
C LEU A 25 19.29 7.06 -2.43
N THR A 26 19.03 6.87 -3.73
CA THR A 26 19.95 7.27 -4.80
C THR A 26 19.57 8.62 -5.42
N GLY A 27 20.52 9.56 -5.51
CA GLY A 27 20.29 10.95 -5.95
C GLY A 27 20.07 11.93 -4.79
N GLY A 28 19.58 13.14 -5.08
CA GLY A 28 19.32 14.19 -4.08
C GLY A 28 20.57 15.01 -3.67
N ALA A 29 20.44 15.83 -2.61
CA ALA A 29 21.43 16.86 -2.25
C ALA A 29 22.83 16.33 -1.89
N ASP A 30 22.90 15.11 -1.33
CA ASP A 30 24.15 14.45 -0.94
C ASP A 30 24.57 13.33 -1.92
N GLY A 31 23.71 12.98 -2.89
CA GLY A 31 23.96 12.00 -3.94
C GLY A 31 24.23 12.65 -5.31
N THR A 32 24.37 11.84 -6.36
CA THR A 32 24.50 12.37 -7.73
C THR A 32 23.26 12.12 -8.56
N ASP A 33 22.71 13.21 -9.10
CA ASP A 33 21.62 13.20 -10.06
C ASP A 33 21.98 14.10 -11.24
N ARG A 34 22.30 13.47 -12.38
CA ARG A 34 22.74 14.17 -13.58
C ARG A 34 22.53 13.33 -14.84
N SER A 35 22.37 14.03 -15.95
CA SER A 35 22.49 13.44 -17.28
C SER A 35 23.95 13.06 -17.58
N VAL A 36 24.16 11.86 -18.08
CA VAL A 36 25.47 11.34 -18.50
C VAL A 36 25.37 10.87 -19.94
N GLU A 37 26.32 11.30 -20.78
CA GLU A 37 26.41 10.84 -22.16
C GLU A 37 27.11 9.48 -22.23
N PHE A 38 26.41 8.49 -22.78
CA PHE A 38 26.98 7.18 -23.06
C PHE A 38 27.55 7.16 -24.48
N LEU A 39 28.83 6.84 -24.59
CA LEU A 39 29.51 6.68 -25.87
C LEU A 39 29.25 5.28 -26.40
N HIS A 40 28.76 5.20 -27.63
CA HIS A 40 28.68 3.95 -28.36
C HIS A 40 30.10 3.51 -28.74
N ALA A 41 30.60 2.45 -28.12
CA ALA A 41 32.00 2.05 -28.29
C ALA A 41 32.24 1.15 -29.52
N GLY A 42 31.19 0.71 -30.23
CA GLY A 42 31.31 -0.08 -31.46
C GLY A 42 31.89 -1.49 -31.24
N MET A 43 31.54 -2.43 -32.13
CA MET A 43 31.88 -3.85 -31.98
C MET A 43 33.40 -4.11 -31.94
N SER A 44 33.84 -4.88 -30.93
CA SER A 44 35.07 -5.67 -31.02
C SER A 44 34.94 -6.68 -32.19
N PRO A 45 36.00 -7.00 -32.94
CA PRO A 45 35.94 -7.85 -34.13
C PRO A 45 35.33 -9.27 -33.96
N SER A 46 35.04 -9.70 -32.74
CA SER A 46 34.58 -11.04 -32.38
C SER A 46 33.17 -11.15 -31.77
N GLY A 47 32.40 -10.05 -31.64
CA GLY A 47 31.08 -10.07 -30.98
C GLY A 47 29.97 -9.35 -31.75
N PRO A 48 28.71 -9.85 -31.76
CA PRO A 48 27.57 -9.27 -32.47
C PRO A 48 26.77 -8.22 -31.66
N GLU A 49 27.22 -7.82 -30.46
CA GLU A 49 26.46 -6.93 -29.57
C GLU A 49 27.05 -5.53 -29.52
N ASP A 50 26.16 -4.54 -29.57
CA ASP A 50 26.51 -3.13 -29.41
C ASP A 50 26.71 -2.82 -27.91
N ILE A 51 27.73 -2.01 -27.61
CA ILE A 51 28.08 -1.64 -26.23
C ILE A 51 28.13 -0.12 -26.07
N TRP A 52 27.53 0.35 -24.99
CA TRP A 52 27.54 1.73 -24.57
C TRP A 52 28.29 1.84 -23.26
N GLN A 53 29.12 2.88 -23.13
CA GLN A 53 29.91 3.09 -21.93
C GLN A 53 29.92 4.55 -21.49
N ALA A 54 29.98 4.76 -20.18
CA ALA A 54 30.14 6.08 -19.57
C ALA A 54 30.91 5.99 -18.26
N ASP A 55 31.50 7.10 -17.83
CA ASP A 55 32.00 7.27 -16.47
C ASP A 55 30.95 8.00 -15.62
N VAL A 56 30.53 7.38 -14.53
CA VAL A 56 29.63 7.96 -13.54
C VAL A 56 30.39 8.06 -12.23
N ASP A 57 30.91 9.26 -11.93
CA ASP A 57 31.58 9.59 -10.67
C ASP A 57 32.78 8.67 -10.36
N GLY A 58 33.53 8.31 -11.41
CA GLY A 58 34.68 7.43 -11.32
C GLY A 58 34.34 5.95 -11.50
N THR A 59 33.06 5.59 -11.50
CA THR A 59 32.60 4.24 -11.84
C THR A 59 32.34 4.14 -13.34
N ARG A 60 33.09 3.27 -14.03
CA ARG A 60 32.83 2.94 -15.42
C ARG A 60 31.59 2.05 -15.50
N VAL A 61 30.61 2.44 -16.31
CA VAL A 61 29.37 1.68 -16.52
C VAL A 61 29.31 1.20 -17.96
N TYR A 62 28.94 -0.06 -18.15
CA TYR A 62 28.74 -0.69 -19.47
C TYR A 62 27.29 -1.17 -19.60
N VAL A 63 26.66 -0.87 -20.74
CA VAL A 63 25.30 -1.31 -21.05
C VAL A 63 25.31 -1.96 -22.43
N PHE A 64 24.93 -3.23 -22.50
CA PHE A 64 24.90 -4.03 -23.72
C PHE A 64 23.51 -4.05 -24.32
N ASN A 65 23.40 -3.70 -25.61
CA ASN A 65 22.15 -3.72 -26.39
C ASN A 65 20.94 -3.02 -25.70
N PRO A 66 21.06 -1.80 -25.15
CA PRO A 66 19.94 -1.08 -24.53
C PRO A 66 18.79 -0.77 -25.49
N GLN A 67 19.02 -0.82 -26.81
CA GLN A 67 18.01 -0.53 -27.83
C GLN A 67 17.14 -1.75 -28.20
N ALA A 68 17.52 -2.96 -27.76
CA ALA A 68 16.78 -4.18 -28.07
C ALA A 68 15.86 -4.57 -26.91
N PRO A 69 14.53 -4.68 -27.13
CA PRO A 69 13.59 -5.06 -26.08
C PRO A 69 14.03 -6.34 -25.37
N SER A 70 14.27 -6.24 -24.07
CA SER A 70 14.77 -7.34 -23.26
C SER A 70 14.59 -7.06 -21.77
N PHE A 71 14.34 -8.13 -21.02
CA PHE A 71 14.56 -8.16 -19.58
C PHE A 71 15.68 -9.15 -19.33
N LYS A 72 16.77 -8.69 -18.71
CA LYS A 72 17.90 -9.55 -18.38
C LYS A 72 18.57 -9.14 -17.07
N TYR A 73 18.92 -10.13 -16.28
CA TYR A 73 19.98 -10.02 -15.29
C TYR A 73 21.32 -10.23 -15.99
N PHE A 74 22.35 -9.53 -15.54
CA PHE A 74 23.67 -9.61 -16.15
C PHE A 74 24.80 -9.62 -15.14
N ALA A 75 25.93 -10.18 -15.55
CA ALA A 75 27.21 -10.06 -14.89
C ALA A 75 28.29 -9.70 -15.93
N GLN A 76 29.13 -8.73 -15.59
CA GLN A 76 30.10 -8.13 -16.51
C GLN A 76 31.53 -8.21 -15.96
N THR A 77 32.50 -8.32 -16.86
CA THR A 77 33.93 -8.18 -16.55
C THR A 77 34.60 -7.30 -17.61
N ALA A 78 35.34 -6.28 -17.17
CA ALA A 78 36.28 -5.56 -18.01
C ALA A 78 37.72 -5.91 -17.63
N THR A 79 38.56 -6.13 -18.64
CA THR A 79 39.96 -6.56 -18.47
C THR A 79 40.95 -5.41 -18.64
N ALA A 80 42.18 -5.57 -18.13
CA ALA A 80 43.26 -4.62 -18.35
C ALA A 80 43.61 -4.42 -19.85
N ALA A 81 43.23 -5.36 -20.72
CA ALA A 81 43.41 -5.27 -22.17
C ALA A 81 42.31 -4.43 -22.85
N GLY A 82 41.25 -4.05 -22.12
CA GLY A 82 40.12 -3.28 -22.64
C GLY A 82 38.97 -4.16 -23.16
N ASP A 83 39.04 -5.47 -23.00
CA ASP A 83 37.93 -6.36 -23.35
C ASP A 83 36.82 -6.24 -22.31
N VAL A 84 35.58 -6.22 -22.77
CA VAL A 84 34.38 -6.24 -21.92
C VAL A 84 33.56 -7.47 -22.27
N LEU A 85 33.28 -8.28 -21.26
CA LEU A 85 32.52 -9.52 -21.36
C LEU A 85 31.24 -9.38 -20.56
N GLU A 86 30.12 -9.84 -21.12
CA GLU A 86 28.84 -9.95 -20.41
C GLU A 86 28.34 -11.39 -20.47
N ALA A 87 27.83 -11.89 -19.34
CA ALA A 87 26.90 -13.00 -19.30
C ALA A 87 25.54 -12.45 -18.90
N ALA A 88 24.47 -12.95 -19.52
CA ALA A 88 23.10 -12.52 -19.24
C ALA A 88 22.14 -13.70 -19.18
N ASP A 89 21.10 -13.59 -18.35
CA ASP A 89 20.03 -14.57 -18.20
C ASP A 89 18.72 -13.87 -17.77
N ALA A 90 17.58 -14.47 -18.11
CA ALA A 90 16.26 -13.84 -17.86
C ALA A 90 15.71 -14.11 -16.46
N ALA A 91 16.25 -15.07 -15.72
CA ALA A 91 15.73 -15.54 -14.43
C ALA A 91 16.74 -15.39 -13.27
N MET A 92 18.04 -15.34 -13.57
CA MET A 92 19.07 -15.22 -12.54
C MET A 92 20.24 -14.35 -12.98
N VAL A 93 20.98 -13.79 -12.03
CA VAL A 93 22.27 -13.16 -12.31
C VAL A 93 23.29 -14.27 -12.56
N PRO A 94 23.89 -14.35 -13.75
CA PRO A 94 24.88 -15.37 -14.06
C PRO A 94 26.18 -15.15 -13.26
N ALA A 95 27.02 -16.19 -13.23
CA ALA A 95 28.37 -16.05 -12.73
C ALA A 95 29.15 -15.01 -13.56
N VAL A 96 30.01 -14.26 -12.89
CA VAL A 96 30.83 -13.23 -13.55
C VAL A 96 31.74 -13.89 -14.60
N PRO A 97 31.78 -13.40 -15.85
CA PRO A 97 32.60 -13.99 -16.91
C PRO A 97 34.07 -14.11 -16.52
N VAL A 98 34.65 -15.30 -16.66
CA VAL A 98 36.06 -15.55 -16.35
C VAL A 98 36.92 -15.23 -17.57
N THR A 99 38.02 -14.51 -17.37
CA THR A 99 39.01 -14.19 -18.40
C THR A 99 40.42 -14.62 -17.99
N THR A 100 41.31 -14.80 -18.96
CA THR A 100 42.75 -15.02 -18.72
C THR A 100 43.48 -13.75 -18.36
N ASP A 101 42.95 -12.58 -18.76
CA ASP A 101 43.52 -11.29 -18.40
C ASP A 101 43.08 -10.84 -17.01
N ALA A 102 43.85 -9.96 -16.39
CA ALA A 102 43.46 -9.39 -15.09
C ALA A 102 42.16 -8.60 -15.24
N ALA A 103 41.12 -9.03 -14.50
CA ALA A 103 39.89 -8.27 -14.34
C ALA A 103 40.21 -6.96 -13.60
N VAL A 104 39.96 -5.82 -14.24
CA VAL A 104 40.12 -4.50 -13.63
C VAL A 104 38.81 -3.97 -13.06
N PHE A 105 37.70 -4.52 -13.53
CA PHE A 105 36.37 -4.12 -13.14
C PHE A 105 35.37 -5.26 -13.35
N GLN A 106 34.44 -5.42 -12.42
CA GLN A 106 33.37 -6.41 -12.49
C GLN A 106 32.08 -5.78 -11.94
N ALA A 107 30.94 -6.21 -12.47
CA ALA A 107 29.64 -5.70 -12.04
C ALA A 107 28.55 -6.76 -12.22
N GLN A 108 27.45 -6.58 -11.51
CA GLN A 108 26.20 -7.30 -11.72
C GLN A 108 25.04 -6.31 -11.82
N GLY A 109 23.91 -6.74 -12.36
CA GLY A 109 22.75 -5.86 -12.44
C GLY A 109 21.56 -6.45 -13.17
N VAL A 110 20.58 -5.59 -13.40
CA VAL A 110 19.37 -5.90 -14.15
C VAL A 110 19.10 -4.78 -15.15
N LEU A 111 18.72 -5.17 -16.36
CA LEU A 111 18.36 -4.29 -17.46
C LEU A 111 16.91 -4.55 -17.86
N TYR A 112 16.14 -3.46 -17.92
CA TYR A 112 14.82 -3.39 -18.51
C TYR A 112 14.94 -2.56 -19.79
N SER A 113 14.79 -3.17 -20.94
CA SER A 113 14.78 -2.48 -22.23
C SER A 113 13.49 -2.76 -22.97
N ASN A 114 12.94 -1.73 -23.57
CA ASN A 114 11.83 -1.78 -24.50
C ASN A 114 12.13 -0.83 -25.67
N THR A 115 11.26 -0.78 -26.67
CA THR A 115 11.46 0.09 -27.84
C THR A 115 11.54 1.55 -27.39
N GLY A 116 12.71 2.17 -27.55
CA GLY A 116 12.94 3.55 -27.14
C GLY A 116 12.93 3.76 -25.62
N PHE A 117 13.17 2.72 -24.81
CA PHE A 117 13.26 2.84 -23.35
C PHE A 117 14.31 1.89 -22.79
N THR A 118 15.06 2.36 -21.80
CA THR A 118 16.02 1.54 -21.04
C THR A 118 16.09 2.04 -19.61
N ALA A 119 15.90 1.13 -18.66
CA ALA A 119 16.22 1.36 -17.26
C ALA A 119 17.12 0.23 -16.75
N PHE A 120 18.04 0.55 -15.86
CA PHE A 120 18.90 -0.46 -15.26
C PHE A 120 19.28 -0.13 -13.83
N ALA A 121 19.55 -1.19 -13.07
CA ALA A 121 20.20 -1.15 -11.77
C ALA A 121 21.57 -1.85 -11.90
N TYR A 122 22.61 -1.19 -11.39
CA TYR A 122 24.00 -1.57 -11.61
C TYR A 122 24.75 -1.64 -10.28
N PHE A 123 25.41 -2.77 -10.02
CA PHE A 123 26.12 -3.09 -8.79
C PHE A 123 27.59 -3.41 -9.10
N PRO A 124 28.50 -2.44 -9.01
CA PRO A 124 29.94 -2.66 -9.14
C PRO A 124 30.45 -3.60 -8.05
N ALA A 125 31.48 -4.38 -8.38
CA ALA A 125 32.21 -5.17 -7.41
C ALA A 125 33.04 -4.27 -6.50
N VAL A 126 32.91 -4.46 -5.18
CA VAL A 126 33.74 -3.78 -4.17
C VAL A 126 35.18 -4.26 -4.24
N SER A 127 35.39 -5.52 -4.64
CA SER A 127 36.72 -6.07 -4.87
C SER A 127 36.72 -6.92 -6.14
N PRO A 128 37.16 -6.36 -7.29
CA PRO A 128 37.31 -7.12 -8.53
C PRO A 128 38.40 -8.20 -8.41
N GLY A 129 38.29 -9.26 -9.20
CA GLY A 129 39.31 -10.31 -9.32
C GLY A 129 38.73 -11.68 -9.69
N THR A 130 39.38 -12.74 -9.23
CA THR A 130 38.94 -14.12 -9.46
C THR A 130 37.79 -14.55 -8.55
N ALA A 131 37.55 -13.81 -7.47
CA ALA A 131 36.46 -14.03 -6.53
C ALA A 131 35.85 -12.67 -6.15
N PRO A 132 35.10 -12.03 -7.08
CA PRO A 132 34.53 -10.73 -6.81
C PRO A 132 33.59 -10.72 -5.61
N SER A 133 33.63 -9.64 -4.84
CA SER A 133 32.62 -9.35 -3.83
C SER A 133 31.76 -8.17 -4.29
N PHE A 134 30.45 -8.29 -4.04
CA PHE A 134 29.46 -7.26 -4.33
C PHE A 134 28.82 -6.79 -3.03
N ASN A 135 28.48 -5.51 -2.97
CA ASN A 135 27.68 -4.96 -1.89
C ASN A 135 26.35 -4.46 -2.47
N TYR A 136 25.30 -5.27 -2.33
CA TYR A 136 23.97 -4.95 -2.85
C TYR A 136 23.24 -3.90 -2.02
N GLY A 137 23.92 -2.86 -1.55
CA GLY A 137 23.34 -1.85 -0.66
C GLY A 137 24.38 -0.87 -0.15
N GLY A 138 25.42 -0.58 -0.92
CA GLY A 138 26.41 0.43 -0.57
C GLY A 138 26.35 1.67 -1.46
N GLU A 139 27.31 2.56 -1.27
CA GLU A 139 27.49 3.82 -2.03
C GLU A 139 27.64 3.59 -3.56
N ASP A 140 27.98 2.37 -3.99
CA ASP A 140 28.29 2.05 -5.38
C ASP A 140 27.06 1.62 -6.22
N TYR A 141 25.86 1.57 -5.64
CA TYR A 141 24.64 1.25 -6.38
C TYR A 141 24.25 2.39 -7.34
N LEU A 142 24.09 2.08 -8.62
CA LEU A 142 23.64 3.04 -9.64
C LEU A 142 22.31 2.65 -10.27
N VAL A 143 21.50 3.68 -10.52
CA VAL A 143 20.26 3.58 -11.29
C VAL A 143 20.36 4.45 -12.53
N GLY A 144 20.09 3.87 -13.69
CA GLY A 144 20.09 4.56 -14.97
C GLY A 144 18.72 4.50 -15.66
N LEU A 145 18.37 5.57 -16.37
CA LEU A 145 17.16 5.70 -17.16
C LEU A 145 17.47 6.44 -18.46
N PHE A 146 17.00 5.90 -19.56
CA PHE A 146 17.02 6.49 -20.89
C PHE A 146 15.69 6.18 -21.59
N GLY A 147 15.17 7.13 -22.35
CA GLY A 147 14.05 6.83 -23.23
C GLY A 147 13.72 7.96 -24.19
N GLN A 148 13.03 7.59 -25.26
CA GLN A 148 12.36 8.50 -26.16
C GLN A 148 11.06 8.93 -25.51
N GLU A 149 10.96 10.22 -25.20
CA GLU A 149 9.75 10.82 -24.64
C GLU A 149 8.53 10.57 -25.52
N THR A 150 7.40 10.25 -24.89
CA THR A 150 6.12 10.08 -25.57
C THR A 150 5.64 11.41 -26.15
N GLY A 151 5.48 11.45 -27.47
CA GLY A 151 4.86 12.57 -28.16
C GLY A 151 3.33 12.49 -28.07
N PHE A 152 2.71 13.26 -27.18
CA PHE A 152 1.25 13.22 -26.97
C PHE A 152 0.42 13.75 -28.15
N ASP A 153 1.05 14.45 -29.11
CA ASP A 153 0.38 14.88 -30.35
C ASP A 153 -0.19 13.72 -31.19
N ASN A 154 0.36 12.50 -31.03
CA ASN A 154 -0.07 11.30 -31.75
C ASN A 154 -0.49 10.14 -30.83
N PHE A 155 -0.72 10.40 -29.54
CA PHE A 155 -1.03 9.35 -28.55
C PHE A 155 -2.39 8.68 -28.81
N GLY A 156 -3.39 9.47 -29.18
CA GLY A 156 -4.72 8.98 -29.53
C GLY A 156 -5.64 10.07 -30.07
N GLY A 157 -6.82 9.66 -30.52
CA GLY A 157 -7.83 10.54 -31.13
C GLY A 157 -8.99 10.86 -30.20
N ALA A 158 -9.60 12.05 -30.34
CA ALA A 158 -10.79 12.44 -29.56
C ALA A 158 -12.02 11.54 -29.75
N SER A 159 -12.03 10.68 -30.78
CA SER A 159 -13.08 9.69 -31.03
C SER A 159 -12.76 8.29 -30.47
N GLU A 160 -11.56 8.07 -29.97
CA GLU A 160 -11.15 6.80 -29.36
C GLU A 160 -11.72 6.68 -27.95
N PRO A 161 -12.02 5.45 -27.49
CA PRO A 161 -12.50 5.25 -26.13
C PRO A 161 -11.41 5.60 -25.12
N LEU A 162 -11.82 6.06 -23.94
CA LEU A 162 -10.93 6.15 -22.79
C LEU A 162 -10.49 4.75 -22.37
N MET A 163 -9.22 4.59 -22.03
CA MET A 163 -8.63 3.32 -21.65
C MET A 163 -8.32 3.27 -20.14
N ILE A 164 -8.35 2.04 -19.63
CA ILE A 164 -7.64 1.60 -18.44
C ILE A 164 -6.37 0.91 -18.92
N ARG A 165 -5.23 1.44 -18.52
CA ARG A 165 -3.90 0.99 -18.89
C ARG A 165 -3.32 0.20 -17.72
N ASP A 166 -3.03 -1.07 -17.93
CA ASP A 166 -2.43 -1.95 -16.94
C ASP A 166 -0.92 -2.05 -17.20
N TYR A 167 -0.12 -1.60 -16.25
CA TYR A 167 1.34 -1.71 -16.29
C TYR A 167 1.81 -2.76 -15.29
N ALA A 168 2.67 -3.68 -15.75
CA ALA A 168 3.48 -4.48 -14.86
C ALA A 168 4.51 -3.58 -14.20
N LEU A 169 4.61 -3.66 -12.88
CA LEU A 169 5.60 -2.94 -12.11
C LEU A 169 6.70 -3.91 -11.69
N SER A 170 7.95 -3.57 -11.99
CA SER A 170 9.08 -4.36 -11.54
C SER A 170 9.20 -4.30 -10.02
N GLY A 171 9.66 -5.39 -9.41
CA GLY A 171 10.18 -5.34 -8.04
C GLY A 171 11.33 -4.34 -7.92
N ASP A 172 11.58 -3.86 -6.71
CA ASP A 172 12.73 -3.01 -6.43
C ASP A 172 14.02 -3.82 -6.58
N ALA A 173 14.89 -3.39 -7.50
CA ALA A 173 16.11 -4.14 -7.84
C ALA A 173 17.06 -4.27 -6.65
N LEU A 174 17.15 -3.24 -5.80
CA LEU A 174 17.97 -3.29 -4.60
C LEU A 174 17.48 -4.40 -3.65
N THR A 175 16.20 -4.40 -3.31
CA THR A 175 15.58 -5.43 -2.47
C THR A 175 15.75 -6.82 -3.08
N ALA A 176 15.55 -6.96 -4.39
CA ALA A 176 15.68 -8.23 -5.11
C ALA A 176 17.10 -8.82 -4.99
N PHE A 177 18.14 -7.98 -5.10
CA PHE A 177 19.52 -8.41 -4.98
C PHE A 177 19.95 -8.65 -3.53
N GLN A 178 19.56 -7.78 -2.58
CA GLN A 178 19.84 -7.94 -1.15
C GLN A 178 19.30 -9.25 -0.58
N MET A 179 18.11 -9.63 -1.01
CA MET A 179 17.42 -10.82 -0.52
C MET A 179 17.58 -12.03 -1.44
N GLY A 180 18.40 -11.91 -2.50
CA GLY A 180 18.71 -12.98 -3.44
C GLY A 180 19.51 -14.12 -2.79
N SER A 181 19.54 -15.26 -3.47
CA SER A 181 20.28 -16.45 -3.03
C SER A 181 21.44 -16.76 -3.97
N ALA A 182 22.64 -16.93 -3.43
CA ALA A 182 23.83 -17.23 -4.24
C ALA A 182 23.72 -18.61 -4.91
N THR A 183 24.23 -18.74 -6.14
CA THR A 183 24.33 -20.05 -6.82
C THR A 183 25.69 -20.71 -6.58
N PRO A 184 25.80 -22.04 -6.70
CA PRO A 184 27.08 -22.74 -6.58
C PRO A 184 28.16 -22.26 -7.57
N GLU A 185 27.75 -21.74 -8.72
CA GLU A 185 28.62 -21.24 -9.78
C GLU A 185 29.08 -19.79 -9.54
N GLY A 186 28.64 -19.13 -8.47
CA GLY A 186 28.98 -17.74 -8.17
C GLY A 186 28.05 -16.71 -8.81
N GLY A 187 26.84 -17.12 -9.24
CA GLY A 187 25.75 -16.23 -9.62
C GLY A 187 24.84 -15.89 -8.44
N LEU A 188 23.69 -15.27 -8.74
CA LEU A 188 22.65 -14.90 -7.77
C LEU A 188 21.28 -15.19 -8.37
N VAL A 189 20.39 -15.84 -7.63
CA VAL A 189 18.95 -15.87 -7.95
C VAL A 189 18.29 -14.74 -7.17
N PRO A 190 17.89 -13.63 -7.83
CA PRO A 190 17.24 -12.51 -7.16
C PRO A 190 15.91 -12.93 -6.53
N LEU A 191 15.49 -12.20 -5.50
CA LEU A 191 14.16 -12.37 -4.94
C LEU A 191 13.11 -11.82 -5.91
N GLU A 192 12.24 -12.70 -6.40
CA GLU A 192 11.02 -12.30 -7.10
C GLU A 192 9.96 -11.88 -6.08
N SER A 193 9.57 -10.60 -6.10
CA SER A 193 8.57 -10.04 -5.19
C SER A 193 7.74 -9.01 -5.93
N GLU A 194 6.42 -9.11 -5.83
CA GLU A 194 5.50 -8.09 -6.36
C GLU A 194 5.29 -6.93 -5.39
N ALA A 195 5.82 -7.00 -4.16
CA ALA A 195 5.69 -5.91 -3.21
C ALA A 195 6.30 -4.60 -3.74
N VAL A 196 5.55 -3.51 -3.59
CA VAL A 196 5.91 -2.19 -4.12
C VAL A 196 6.06 -1.17 -3.01
N PHE A 197 7.00 -0.24 -3.17
CA PHE A 197 7.20 0.89 -2.25
C PHE A 197 7.41 0.43 -0.81
N VAL A 198 8.32 -0.53 -0.59
CA VAL A 198 8.64 -1.05 0.74
C VAL A 198 10.04 -0.58 1.10
N ASN A 199 10.25 -0.19 2.36
CA ASN A 199 11.60 0.07 2.85
C ASN A 199 12.46 -1.22 2.72
N PRO A 200 13.61 -1.20 2.03
CA PRO A 200 14.45 -2.39 1.85
C PRO A 200 14.84 -3.08 3.17
N LEU A 201 15.10 -2.31 4.24
CA LEU A 201 15.41 -2.87 5.56
C LEU A 201 14.22 -3.60 6.17
N VAL A 202 13.02 -3.03 6.03
CA VAL A 202 11.76 -3.67 6.46
C VAL A 202 11.47 -4.93 5.63
N ALA A 203 11.74 -4.91 4.32
CA ALA A 203 11.60 -6.08 3.46
C ALA A 203 12.50 -7.24 3.93
N ALA A 204 13.74 -6.93 4.32
CA ALA A 204 14.67 -7.90 4.90
C ALA A 204 14.14 -8.51 6.22
N GLU A 205 13.53 -7.70 7.10
CA GLU A 205 12.92 -8.14 8.37
C GLU A 205 11.64 -8.96 8.18
N LEU A 206 10.82 -8.61 7.18
CA LEU A 206 9.66 -9.42 6.78
C LEU A 206 10.11 -10.79 6.28
N GLY A 207 11.22 -10.82 5.54
CA GLY A 207 11.89 -12.02 5.06
C GLY A 207 11.43 -12.47 3.67
N PRO A 208 12.26 -13.26 2.96
CA PRO A 208 12.05 -13.55 1.54
C PRO A 208 10.78 -14.38 1.26
N ASP A 209 10.37 -15.24 2.21
CA ASP A 209 9.14 -16.02 2.06
C ASP A 209 7.88 -15.15 2.15
N PHE A 210 7.90 -14.10 2.96
CA PHE A 210 6.80 -13.13 3.06
C PHE A 210 6.73 -12.31 1.77
N MET A 211 7.87 -11.77 1.33
CA MET A 211 7.96 -10.90 0.16
C MET A 211 7.57 -11.62 -1.14
N ARG A 212 7.94 -12.90 -1.31
CA ARG A 212 7.51 -13.75 -2.45
C ARG A 212 6.00 -13.98 -2.52
N GLN A 213 5.30 -13.90 -1.39
CA GLN A 213 3.85 -14.14 -1.31
C GLN A 213 3.04 -12.84 -1.34
N ALA A 214 3.70 -11.68 -1.27
CA ALA A 214 3.03 -10.41 -1.41
C ALA A 214 2.57 -10.25 -2.86
N GLY A 215 1.26 -10.04 -3.03
CA GLY A 215 0.67 -9.75 -4.34
C GLY A 215 0.58 -8.26 -4.57
N ALA A 216 0.48 -7.85 -5.83
CA ALA A 216 0.23 -6.47 -6.21
C ALA A 216 -0.80 -6.30 -7.33
N THR A 217 -1.26 -5.06 -7.50
CA THR A 217 -2.14 -4.65 -8.60
C THR A 217 -1.39 -4.34 -9.90
N GLY A 218 -0.05 -4.26 -9.86
CA GLY A 218 0.70 -3.47 -10.83
C GLY A 218 0.35 -1.97 -10.71
N VAL A 219 0.51 -1.21 -11.79
CA VAL A 219 -0.07 0.15 -11.89
C VAL A 219 -1.27 0.09 -12.82
N GLN A 220 -2.44 0.43 -12.31
CA GLN A 220 -3.64 0.59 -13.13
C GLN A 220 -3.93 2.07 -13.28
N MET A 221 -3.92 2.55 -14.53
CA MET A 221 -4.13 3.96 -14.85
C MET A 221 -5.42 4.11 -15.66
N ILE A 222 -6.34 4.93 -15.18
CA ILE A 222 -7.56 5.28 -15.91
C ILE A 222 -7.43 6.66 -16.54
N GLU A 223 -7.61 6.73 -17.85
CA GLU A 223 -7.51 7.95 -18.63
C GLU A 223 -8.66 8.93 -18.33
N ALA A 224 -8.34 10.22 -18.33
CA ALA A 224 -9.31 11.32 -18.36
C ALA A 224 -9.53 11.87 -19.77
N SER A 225 -8.62 11.55 -20.70
CA SER A 225 -8.64 11.97 -22.10
C SER A 225 -8.01 10.88 -22.96
N SER A 226 -8.54 10.66 -24.17
CA SER A 226 -7.95 9.72 -25.14
C SER A 226 -6.76 10.32 -25.90
N GLN A 227 -6.46 11.60 -25.71
CA GLN A 227 -5.41 12.32 -26.46
C GLN A 227 -4.15 12.60 -25.63
N THR A 228 -4.22 12.43 -24.31
CA THR A 228 -3.14 12.74 -23.38
C THR A 228 -3.35 11.97 -22.09
N LEU A 229 -2.28 11.73 -21.34
CA LEU A 229 -2.39 11.21 -19.98
C LEU A 229 -2.69 12.30 -18.95
N GLU A 230 -2.74 13.59 -19.29
CA GLU A 230 -3.11 14.64 -18.33
C GLU A 230 -4.48 14.37 -17.69
N GLY A 231 -4.53 14.41 -16.36
CA GLY A 231 -5.72 14.08 -15.56
C GLY A 231 -5.95 12.58 -15.37
N ALA A 232 -5.17 11.70 -16.01
CA ALA A 232 -5.26 10.27 -15.78
C ALA A 232 -4.92 9.94 -14.31
N LYS A 233 -5.72 9.09 -13.69
CA LYS A 233 -5.52 8.67 -12.30
C LYS A 233 -4.94 7.28 -12.27
N PHE A 234 -4.06 6.99 -11.32
CA PHE A 234 -3.50 5.64 -11.20
C PHE A 234 -3.45 5.13 -9.77
N LEU A 235 -3.55 3.82 -9.68
CA LEU A 235 -3.52 3.05 -8.46
C LEU A 235 -2.42 2.00 -8.57
N ALA A 236 -1.62 1.90 -7.52
CA ALA A 236 -0.70 0.78 -7.31
C ALA A 236 -0.78 0.34 -5.86
N GLY A 237 -1.02 -0.93 -5.62
CA GLY A 237 -1.11 -1.50 -4.28
C GLY A 237 -0.40 -2.83 -4.17
N SER A 238 0.18 -3.11 -3.01
CA SER A 238 0.61 -4.46 -2.62
C SER A 238 0.12 -4.79 -1.22
N PHE A 239 -0.28 -6.04 -1.00
CA PHE A 239 -0.90 -6.45 0.25
C PHE A 239 -0.59 -7.92 0.54
N HIS A 240 -0.25 -8.20 1.79
CA HIS A 240 -0.10 -9.56 2.27
C HIS A 240 -0.32 -9.67 3.78
N ILE A 241 -0.99 -10.75 4.19
CA ILE A 241 -1.02 -11.23 5.57
C ILE A 241 -0.49 -12.65 5.58
N SER A 242 0.54 -12.89 6.39
CA SER A 242 1.13 -14.22 6.59
C SER A 242 0.98 -14.65 8.03
N GLY A 243 0.71 -15.94 8.26
CA GLY A 243 0.54 -16.51 9.60
C GLY A 243 -0.78 -16.15 10.27
N MET A 244 -0.96 -16.61 11.51
CA MET A 244 -2.16 -16.40 12.32
C MET A 244 -1.77 -16.19 13.78
N GLY A 245 -2.58 -15.43 14.52
CA GLY A 245 -2.31 -15.18 15.94
C GLY A 245 -0.94 -14.53 16.14
N ASP A 246 -0.15 -15.11 17.03
CA ASP A 246 1.14 -14.56 17.46
C ASP A 246 2.21 -14.50 16.36
N SER A 247 2.12 -15.38 15.36
CA SER A 247 3.09 -15.43 14.25
C SER A 247 2.67 -14.57 13.06
N GLN A 248 1.61 -13.77 13.20
CA GLN A 248 1.08 -13.01 12.09
C GLN A 248 1.98 -11.82 11.75
N LYS A 249 2.32 -11.72 10.46
CA LYS A 249 2.93 -10.56 9.82
C LYS A 249 1.94 -9.95 8.84
N SER A 250 2.02 -8.66 8.60
CA SER A 250 1.17 -8.02 7.60
C SER A 250 1.82 -6.79 7.00
N MET A 251 1.51 -6.51 5.73
CA MET A 251 1.96 -5.31 5.04
C MET A 251 0.91 -4.90 4.03
N MET A 252 0.66 -3.60 3.96
CA MET A 252 -0.13 -2.93 2.94
C MET A 252 0.69 -1.74 2.44
N SER A 253 0.91 -1.65 1.14
CA SER A 253 1.53 -0.49 0.49
C SER A 253 0.63 0.01 -0.63
N LEU A 254 0.50 1.33 -0.72
CA LEU A 254 -0.46 1.99 -1.61
C LEU A 254 0.15 3.26 -2.19
N GLY A 255 0.05 3.40 -3.52
CA GLY A 255 0.34 4.60 -4.28
C GLY A 255 -0.91 5.03 -5.06
N LEU A 256 -1.31 6.29 -4.88
CA LEU A 256 -2.47 6.88 -5.56
C LEU A 256 -2.13 8.29 -6.03
N GLY A 257 -2.32 8.56 -7.32
CA GLY A 257 -2.08 9.88 -7.84
C GLY A 257 -2.80 10.18 -9.14
N GLU A 258 -2.38 11.29 -9.71
CA GLU A 258 -2.84 11.82 -10.98
C GLU A 258 -1.61 12.20 -11.82
N VAL A 259 -1.74 12.13 -13.14
CA VAL A 259 -0.78 12.65 -14.08
C VAL A 259 -1.09 14.12 -14.33
N ALA A 260 -0.15 14.99 -14.02
CA ALA A 260 -0.28 16.44 -14.15
C ALA A 260 0.64 16.97 -15.26
N ALA A 261 0.27 18.11 -15.84
CA ALA A 261 1.17 18.87 -16.71
C ALA A 261 2.16 19.70 -15.88
N GLY A 262 3.45 19.58 -16.21
CA GLY A 262 4.54 20.37 -15.65
C GLY A 262 5.25 21.19 -16.73
N SER A 263 6.28 21.94 -16.33
CA SER A 263 7.10 22.72 -17.27
C SER A 263 7.94 21.87 -18.22
N GLU A 264 8.21 20.62 -17.83
CA GLU A 264 9.05 19.65 -18.57
C GLU A 264 8.22 18.54 -19.23
N GLY A 265 6.90 18.71 -19.32
CA GLY A 265 5.97 17.70 -19.85
C GLY A 265 5.08 17.10 -18.76
N LEU A 266 4.49 15.95 -19.06
CA LEU A 266 3.65 15.24 -18.10
C LEU A 266 4.51 14.57 -17.03
N TYR A 267 4.04 14.64 -15.79
CA TYR A 267 4.64 13.96 -14.65
C TYR A 267 3.54 13.40 -13.76
N SER A 268 3.90 12.46 -12.90
CA SER A 268 3.06 12.09 -11.77
C SER A 268 3.84 12.19 -10.48
N ARG A 269 3.17 12.70 -9.44
CA ARG A 269 3.68 12.77 -8.08
C ARG A 269 2.58 12.35 -7.12
N PHE A 270 2.89 11.43 -6.23
CA PHE A 270 1.94 10.88 -5.29
C PHE A 270 2.59 10.54 -3.96
N GLN A 271 1.76 10.28 -2.94
CA GLN A 271 2.25 9.85 -1.66
C GLN A 271 2.10 8.35 -1.49
N ARG A 272 3.13 7.74 -0.91
CA ARG A 272 3.09 6.39 -0.35
C ARG A 272 2.18 6.38 0.87
N ARG A 273 1.30 5.39 0.95
CA ARG A 273 0.41 5.13 2.09
C ARG A 273 0.40 3.65 2.40
N GLY A 274 -0.18 3.29 3.54
CA GLY A 274 -0.20 1.91 4.01
C GLY A 274 0.49 1.76 5.37
N GLY A 275 1.03 0.57 5.62
CA GLY A 275 1.72 0.25 6.84
C GLY A 275 2.11 -1.22 6.89
N HIS A 276 2.82 -1.60 7.95
CA HIS A 276 3.16 -2.99 8.18
C HIS A 276 3.24 -3.31 9.67
N ARG A 277 3.22 -4.60 9.97
CA ARG A 277 3.53 -5.17 11.27
C ARG A 277 4.43 -6.39 11.06
N LEU A 278 5.65 -6.32 11.60
CA LEU A 278 6.67 -7.35 11.47
C LEU A 278 6.36 -8.59 12.31
N GLU A 279 5.72 -8.38 13.45
CA GLU A 279 5.22 -9.43 14.34
C GLU A 279 4.10 -8.91 15.24
N ALA A 280 3.26 -9.82 15.74
CA ALA A 280 2.10 -9.42 16.53
C ALA A 280 2.44 -8.62 17.79
N GLY A 281 3.64 -8.81 18.38
CA GLY A 281 4.08 -8.15 19.61
C GLY A 281 4.61 -6.72 19.43
N GLU A 282 4.80 -6.26 18.20
CA GLU A 282 5.36 -4.95 17.89
C GLU A 282 4.30 -3.97 17.40
N SER A 283 4.54 -2.67 17.56
CA SER A 283 3.68 -1.63 17.00
C SER A 283 3.72 -1.67 15.47
N ALA A 284 2.60 -1.33 14.83
CA ALA A 284 2.59 -1.19 13.39
C ALA A 284 3.29 0.11 12.96
N ALA A 285 3.99 0.04 11.83
CA ALA A 285 4.45 1.22 11.13
C ALA A 285 3.37 1.70 10.15
N ALA A 286 3.29 3.01 9.95
CA ALA A 286 2.55 3.60 8.85
C ALA A 286 3.50 4.17 7.80
N TYR A 287 3.14 4.00 6.55
CA TYR A 287 3.93 4.46 5.42
C TYR A 287 3.62 5.90 5.06
N ASP A 288 4.68 6.69 4.88
CA ASP A 288 4.65 8.02 4.31
C ASP A 288 5.83 8.23 3.36
N GLY A 289 5.78 9.29 2.57
CA GLY A 289 6.79 9.63 1.57
C GLY A 289 6.20 9.92 0.22
N VAL A 290 7.03 10.42 -0.69
CA VAL A 290 6.61 10.83 -2.02
C VAL A 290 7.23 9.90 -3.06
N LEU A 291 6.42 9.49 -4.02
CA LEU A 291 6.88 8.90 -5.26
C LEU A 291 6.57 9.83 -6.42
N GLN A 292 7.39 9.74 -7.46
CA GLN A 292 7.16 10.41 -8.72
C GLN A 292 7.65 9.59 -9.90
N THR A 293 7.14 9.90 -11.08
CA THR A 293 7.78 9.51 -12.33
C THR A 293 9.13 10.22 -12.44
N LEU A 294 10.16 9.50 -12.88
CA LEU A 294 11.51 10.03 -13.03
C LEU A 294 11.72 10.56 -14.44
N SER A 295 12.38 11.70 -14.55
CA SER A 295 12.75 12.29 -15.84
C SER A 295 13.98 11.60 -16.43
N GLY A 296 13.93 11.37 -17.75
CA GLY A 296 15.09 11.01 -18.53
C GLY A 296 15.98 12.22 -18.81
N GLY A 297 17.11 12.00 -19.49
CA GLY A 297 18.06 13.08 -19.80
C GLY A 297 17.49 14.22 -20.67
N SER A 298 16.34 14.04 -21.32
CA SER A 298 15.61 15.06 -22.09
C SER A 298 14.52 15.80 -21.29
N GLY A 299 14.25 15.43 -20.04
CA GLY A 299 13.20 15.99 -19.19
C GLY A 299 11.88 15.19 -19.17
N GLY A 300 11.55 14.49 -20.27
CA GLY A 300 10.37 13.64 -20.36
C GLY A 300 10.36 12.49 -19.34
N GLN A 301 9.17 12.10 -18.87
CA GLN A 301 8.98 11.10 -17.80
C GLN A 301 8.16 9.88 -18.22
N PHE A 302 7.48 9.97 -19.35
CA PHE A 302 6.79 8.86 -20.02
C PHE A 302 7.48 8.60 -21.35
N PHE A 303 7.70 7.31 -21.65
CA PHE A 303 8.54 6.89 -22.75
C PHE A 303 7.84 5.88 -23.65
N GLY A 304 8.27 5.85 -24.92
CA GLY A 304 7.67 5.02 -25.97
C GLY A 304 6.57 5.77 -26.71
N GLY A 305 6.08 5.18 -27.82
CA GLY A 305 5.10 5.84 -28.69
C GLY A 305 3.72 6.02 -28.04
N ASN A 306 3.40 5.18 -27.06
CA ASN A 306 2.11 5.10 -26.39
C ASN A 306 2.28 5.14 -24.85
N ALA A 307 3.23 5.94 -24.33
CA ALA A 307 3.58 5.98 -22.89
C ALA A 307 3.71 4.57 -22.29
N GLU A 308 4.40 3.71 -23.03
CA GLU A 308 4.50 2.27 -22.75
C GLU A 308 5.37 2.01 -21.53
N ASN A 309 6.25 2.95 -21.19
CA ASN A 309 7.19 2.79 -20.09
C ASN A 309 7.34 4.07 -19.29
N PHE A 310 7.54 3.94 -17.99
CA PHE A 310 7.99 5.00 -17.10
C PHE A 310 8.70 4.37 -15.91
N MET A 311 9.41 5.20 -15.14
CA MET A 311 10.08 4.75 -13.92
C MET A 311 9.57 5.55 -12.73
N LEU A 312 9.25 4.86 -11.65
CA LEU A 312 8.85 5.45 -10.38
C LEU A 312 10.04 5.44 -9.41
N GLY A 313 10.23 6.53 -8.70
CA GLY A 313 11.23 6.65 -7.64
C GLY A 313 10.87 7.73 -6.61
N PRO A 314 11.66 7.84 -5.53
CA PRO A 314 11.47 8.89 -4.52
C PRO A 314 11.83 10.28 -5.08
N ASP A 315 11.17 11.33 -4.58
CA ASP A 315 11.51 12.71 -4.94
C ASP A 315 12.60 13.30 -4.03
N LEU A 316 13.81 12.76 -4.12
CA LEU A 316 14.90 13.15 -3.20
C LEU A 316 15.33 14.62 -3.35
N GLN A 317 15.15 15.23 -4.52
CA GLN A 317 15.48 16.64 -4.73
C GLN A 317 14.60 17.58 -3.88
N ALA A 318 13.33 17.23 -3.67
CA ALA A 318 12.45 17.96 -2.75
C ALA A 318 12.43 17.36 -1.32
N GLY A 319 13.36 16.45 -1.00
CA GLY A 319 13.39 15.77 0.29
C GLY A 319 12.29 14.71 0.47
N GLY A 320 11.69 14.22 -0.61
CA GLY A 320 10.58 13.27 -0.62
C GLY A 320 10.98 11.80 -0.41
N ALA A 321 11.90 11.51 0.52
CA ALA A 321 12.19 10.13 0.92
C ALA A 321 10.97 9.48 1.61
N TYR A 322 10.95 8.15 1.63
CA TYR A 322 10.00 7.38 2.43
C TYR A 322 10.29 7.53 3.91
N ARG A 323 9.24 7.47 4.72
CA ARG A 323 9.33 7.44 6.17
C ARG A 323 8.31 6.46 6.74
N ASP A 324 8.79 5.48 7.46
CA ASP A 324 7.94 4.54 8.19
C ASP A 324 7.77 5.04 9.64
N ALA A 325 6.57 5.49 9.98
CA ALA A 325 6.26 6.10 11.27
C ALA A 325 5.65 5.09 12.24
N TYR A 326 6.21 4.98 13.44
CA TYR A 326 5.73 4.09 14.49
C TYR A 326 5.22 4.90 15.68
N VAL A 327 4.15 4.42 16.31
CA VAL A 327 3.75 4.90 17.65
C VAL A 327 4.84 4.58 18.66
N ALA A 328 5.47 3.41 18.52
CA ALA A 328 6.64 3.03 19.29
C ALA A 328 7.62 2.26 18.40
N LEU A 329 8.85 2.76 18.28
CA LEU A 329 9.87 2.17 17.43
C LEU A 329 10.17 0.71 17.84
N PRO A 330 10.45 -0.19 16.86
CA PRO A 330 10.97 -1.51 17.12
C PRO A 330 12.29 -1.46 17.89
N ALA A 331 12.52 -2.45 18.76
CA ALA A 331 13.70 -2.47 19.60
C ALA A 331 14.98 -2.61 18.75
N GLY A 332 16.00 -1.81 19.05
CA GLY A 332 17.27 -1.84 18.33
C GLY A 332 17.30 -1.02 17.03
N THR A 333 16.20 -0.37 16.66
CA THR A 333 16.14 0.54 15.50
C THR A 333 16.20 2.01 15.93
N THR A 334 16.55 2.86 14.99
CA THR A 334 16.60 4.32 15.10
C THR A 334 15.69 4.97 14.05
N PRO A 335 15.29 6.24 14.21
CA PRO A 335 14.52 6.93 13.17
C PRO A 335 15.18 6.93 11.78
N ALA A 336 16.51 6.84 11.69
CA ALA A 336 17.23 6.82 10.41
C ALA A 336 17.02 5.51 9.64
N ASP A 337 16.85 4.37 10.33
CA ASP A 337 16.60 3.06 9.70
C ASP A 337 15.25 3.00 8.97
N HIS A 338 14.36 3.94 9.30
CA HIS A 338 12.99 4.02 8.77
C HIS A 338 12.83 5.03 7.64
N VAL A 339 13.94 5.61 7.16
CA VAL A 339 13.96 6.48 5.97
C VAL A 339 14.39 5.65 4.76
N SER A 340 13.71 5.70 3.62
CA SER A 340 14.10 4.85 2.48
C SER A 340 13.64 5.39 1.13
N GLY A 341 14.01 4.71 0.06
CA GLY A 341 13.51 4.90 -1.29
C GLY A 341 13.43 3.55 -2.00
N SER A 342 12.67 3.49 -3.09
CA SER A 342 12.67 2.33 -3.98
C SER A 342 12.44 2.76 -5.42
N HIS A 343 12.91 1.95 -6.36
CA HIS A 343 12.85 2.24 -7.78
C HIS A 343 12.11 1.14 -8.52
N HIS A 344 11.16 1.54 -9.35
CA HIS A 344 10.28 0.61 -10.03
C HIS A 344 10.11 0.98 -11.50
N VAL A 345 10.29 0.02 -12.40
CA VAL A 345 10.05 0.20 -13.83
C VAL A 345 8.63 -0.26 -14.13
N ALA A 346 7.83 0.61 -14.74
CA ALA A 346 6.51 0.28 -15.25
C ALA A 346 6.59 0.00 -16.75
N GLY A 347 6.04 -1.14 -17.18
CA GLY A 347 5.89 -1.49 -18.59
C GLY A 347 4.43 -1.83 -18.90
N LEU A 348 3.87 -1.24 -19.95
CA LEU A 348 2.49 -1.43 -20.37
C LEU A 348 2.26 -2.90 -20.78
N THR A 349 1.23 -3.51 -20.24
CA THR A 349 0.88 -4.92 -20.49
C THR A 349 -0.48 -5.11 -21.12
N ALA A 350 -1.44 -4.23 -20.81
CA ALA A 350 -2.76 -4.27 -21.41
C ALA A 350 -3.40 -2.88 -21.45
N GLU A 351 -4.35 -2.71 -22.37
CA GLU A 351 -5.27 -1.59 -22.44
C GLU A 351 -6.69 -2.15 -22.56
N THR A 352 -7.59 -1.70 -21.70
CA THR A 352 -9.00 -2.10 -21.68
C THR A 352 -9.86 -0.86 -21.77
N ALA A 353 -10.85 -0.81 -22.67
CA ALA A 353 -11.75 0.34 -22.73
C ALA A 353 -12.50 0.50 -21.41
N VAL A 354 -12.62 1.74 -20.89
CA VAL A 354 -13.32 2.04 -19.63
C VAL A 354 -14.75 1.50 -19.65
N SER A 355 -15.41 1.48 -20.82
CA SER A 355 -16.76 0.95 -21.02
C SER A 355 -16.89 -0.57 -20.81
N GLU A 356 -15.79 -1.32 -20.80
CA GLU A 356 -15.78 -2.76 -20.57
C GLU A 356 -15.73 -3.12 -19.09
N ARG A 357 -15.55 -2.14 -18.19
CA ARG A 357 -15.59 -2.34 -16.73
C ARG A 357 -16.92 -1.89 -16.13
N SER A 358 -17.35 -2.59 -15.08
CA SER A 358 -18.51 -2.18 -14.28
C SER A 358 -18.11 -1.04 -13.36
N ARG A 359 -18.75 0.12 -13.50
CA ARG A 359 -18.46 1.33 -12.73
C ARG A 359 -19.77 1.96 -12.29
N THR A 360 -20.17 1.72 -11.05
CA THR A 360 -21.49 2.11 -10.56
C THR A 360 -21.38 3.34 -9.66
N GLY A 361 -22.00 4.45 -10.06
CA GLY A 361 -22.18 5.61 -9.19
C GLY A 361 -23.16 5.29 -8.05
N ARG A 362 -22.68 5.32 -6.80
CA ARG A 362 -23.46 4.88 -5.63
C ARG A 362 -22.96 5.50 -4.33
N MET A 363 -23.86 5.56 -3.34
CA MET A 363 -23.53 5.95 -1.97
C MET A 363 -23.88 4.80 -1.02
N PHE A 364 -22.95 4.46 -0.15
CA PHE A 364 -23.09 3.42 0.85
C PHE A 364 -22.91 3.95 2.26
N TYR A 365 -23.57 3.28 3.19
CA TYR A 365 -23.44 3.49 4.63
C TYR A 365 -23.02 2.19 5.29
N GLY A 366 -22.35 2.26 6.44
CA GLY A 366 -21.98 1.04 7.14
C GLY A 366 -21.20 1.21 8.42
N PHE A 367 -20.31 0.24 8.66
CA PHE A 367 -19.61 0.11 9.92
C PHE A 367 -18.11 0.01 9.70
N SER A 368 -17.37 0.53 10.66
CA SER A 368 -15.92 0.39 10.72
C SER A 368 -15.47 0.06 12.14
N ALA A 369 -14.33 -0.61 12.23
CA ALA A 369 -13.68 -1.00 13.47
C ALA A 369 -12.15 -1.03 13.29
N GLY A 370 -11.40 -0.75 14.35
CA GLY A 370 -9.95 -0.84 14.37
C GLY A 370 -9.37 -0.75 15.78
N MET A 371 -8.14 -1.20 15.97
CA MET A 371 -7.41 -1.06 17.24
C MET A 371 -6.44 0.12 17.13
N LEU A 372 -6.65 1.13 17.97
CA LEU A 372 -5.85 2.35 18.07
C LEU A 372 -4.60 2.11 18.91
N GLU A 373 -3.44 2.17 18.31
CA GLU A 373 -2.16 2.31 19.01
C GLU A 373 -1.89 3.79 19.28
N THR A 374 -1.41 4.13 20.47
CA THR A 374 -1.16 5.53 20.85
C THR A 374 0.01 5.70 21.80
N THR A 375 0.71 6.84 21.74
CA THR A 375 1.80 7.21 22.66
C THR A 375 1.30 7.62 24.04
N SER A 376 0.00 7.95 24.19
CA SER A 376 -0.59 8.55 25.40
C SER A 376 -1.44 7.55 26.23
N SER A 377 -1.39 6.24 25.94
CA SER A 377 -2.30 5.28 26.58
C SER A 377 -1.97 5.12 28.08
N THR A 378 -2.93 5.47 28.95
CA THR A 378 -2.79 5.43 30.42
C THR A 378 -3.05 4.05 31.04
N VAL A 379 -3.42 3.05 30.23
CA VAL A 379 -3.94 1.76 30.73
C VAL A 379 -2.85 0.81 31.22
N ASP A 380 -1.61 0.92 30.74
CA ASP A 380 -0.47 0.13 31.20
C ASP A 380 0.81 0.68 30.52
N PRO A 381 2.01 0.68 31.15
CA PRO A 381 3.27 0.82 30.40
C PRO A 381 3.42 -0.20 29.24
N LEU A 382 2.58 -1.24 29.18
CA LEU A 382 2.51 -2.24 28.12
C LEU A 382 1.56 -1.86 26.95
N ARG A 383 1.84 -0.78 26.21
CA ARG A 383 1.38 -0.53 24.80
C ARG A 383 0.00 -1.13 24.44
N VAL A 384 -1.07 -0.68 25.10
CA VAL A 384 -2.39 -1.33 25.05
C VAL A 384 -3.25 -0.73 23.93
N ALA A 385 -3.34 -1.37 22.76
CA ALA A 385 -4.13 -0.85 21.64
C ALA A 385 -5.66 -0.84 21.89
N VAL A 386 -6.32 0.31 21.80
CA VAL A 386 -7.71 0.51 22.23
C VAL A 386 -8.72 0.21 21.11
N PRO A 387 -9.82 -0.52 21.34
CA PRO A 387 -10.81 -0.79 20.31
C PRO A 387 -11.66 0.45 20.01
N PHE A 388 -11.63 0.88 18.75
CA PHE A 388 -12.49 1.91 18.20
C PHE A 388 -13.47 1.29 17.20
N ALA A 389 -14.71 1.76 17.20
CA ALA A 389 -15.71 1.34 16.21
C ALA A 389 -16.80 2.40 16.01
N THR A 390 -17.45 2.36 14.85
CA THR A 390 -18.67 3.12 14.54
C THR A 390 -19.83 2.67 15.42
N ARG A 391 -20.79 3.54 15.74
CA ARG A 391 -21.97 3.20 16.58
C ARG A 391 -23.23 2.94 15.77
N GLN A 392 -23.32 3.53 14.58
CA GLN A 392 -24.47 3.45 13.68
C GLN A 392 -24.00 3.44 12.22
N PRO A 393 -24.84 2.96 11.27
CA PRO A 393 -24.45 2.84 9.87
C PRO A 393 -24.01 4.16 9.21
N HIS A 394 -24.54 5.31 9.63
CA HIS A 394 -24.20 6.59 9.03
C HIS A 394 -22.84 7.15 9.48
N ASP A 395 -22.20 6.52 10.46
CA ASP A 395 -20.86 6.94 10.90
C ASP A 395 -19.78 6.57 9.88
N LEU A 396 -20.06 5.65 8.96
CA LEU A 396 -19.27 5.40 7.76
C LEU A 396 -20.12 5.73 6.52
N THR A 397 -19.60 6.59 5.66
CA THR A 397 -20.19 6.87 4.34
C THR A 397 -19.13 6.65 3.25
N LEU A 398 -19.51 6.01 2.14
CA LEU A 398 -18.71 5.92 0.92
C LEU A 398 -19.52 6.45 -0.26
N THR A 399 -18.91 7.21 -1.15
CA THR A 399 -19.51 7.73 -2.37
C THR A 399 -18.59 7.43 -3.54
N PHE A 400 -19.10 6.75 -4.56
CA PHE A 400 -18.36 6.40 -5.78
C PHE A 400 -18.81 7.30 -6.94
N GLU A 401 -17.85 7.92 -7.62
CA GLU A 401 -18.08 8.91 -8.67
C GLU A 401 -17.38 8.47 -9.97
N PRO A 402 -18.01 7.60 -10.80
CA PRO A 402 -17.39 7.06 -12.02
C PRO A 402 -16.96 8.16 -12.99
N ASP A 403 -17.73 9.24 -13.10
CA ASP A 403 -17.46 10.36 -14.00
C ASP A 403 -16.21 11.16 -13.60
N GLN A 404 -15.77 11.06 -12.34
CA GLN A 404 -14.58 11.72 -11.81
C GLN A 404 -13.42 10.74 -11.57
N ASN A 405 -13.59 9.45 -11.90
CA ASN A 405 -12.64 8.39 -11.58
C ASN A 405 -12.21 8.39 -10.10
N SER A 406 -13.12 8.76 -9.19
CA SER A 406 -12.82 9.02 -7.77
C SER A 406 -13.83 8.37 -6.82
N LEU A 407 -13.48 8.36 -5.53
CA LEU A 407 -14.40 8.13 -4.44
C LEU A 407 -14.14 9.08 -3.27
N GLY A 408 -15.16 9.26 -2.43
CA GLY A 408 -15.06 9.94 -1.14
C GLY A 408 -15.54 9.02 -0.02
N ALA A 409 -14.90 9.09 1.14
CA ALA A 409 -15.41 8.43 2.34
C ALA A 409 -15.21 9.27 3.60
N SER A 410 -16.08 9.05 4.58
CA SER A 410 -15.94 9.61 5.93
C SER A 410 -16.23 8.54 6.97
N MET A 411 -15.49 8.58 8.08
CA MET A 411 -15.54 7.59 9.13
C MET A 411 -15.46 8.27 10.50
N SER A 412 -16.46 8.03 11.36
CA SER A 412 -16.46 8.47 12.75
C SER A 412 -16.48 7.26 13.68
N LEU A 413 -15.38 7.04 14.38
CA LEU A 413 -15.25 5.95 15.36
C LEU A 413 -15.30 6.52 16.77
N SER A 414 -15.75 5.71 17.72
CA SER A 414 -15.66 6.00 19.14
C SER A 414 -14.86 4.94 19.86
N ASP A 415 -14.24 5.31 20.98
CA ASP A 415 -13.77 4.32 21.96
C ASP A 415 -15.00 3.55 22.48
N VAL A 416 -15.08 2.27 22.14
CA VAL A 416 -16.21 1.39 22.53
C VAL A 416 -15.94 0.64 23.82
N SER A 417 -14.78 0.88 24.43
CA SER A 417 -14.33 0.25 25.67
C SER A 417 -14.11 1.24 26.82
N SER A 418 -14.08 2.54 26.53
CA SER A 418 -13.73 3.62 27.45
C SER A 418 -12.39 3.35 28.14
N GLN A 419 -11.39 2.95 27.35
CA GLN A 419 -10.03 2.63 27.78
C GLN A 419 -9.04 3.75 27.47
N ASP A 420 -9.30 4.58 26.46
CA ASP A 420 -8.52 5.78 26.24
C ASP A 420 -9.03 6.89 27.18
N ALA A 421 -8.16 7.39 28.05
CA ALA A 421 -8.55 8.39 29.04
C ALA A 421 -8.63 9.82 28.47
N GLU A 422 -8.18 10.02 27.23
CA GLU A 422 -8.03 11.34 26.63
C GLU A 422 -8.88 11.49 25.37
N VAL A 423 -8.94 10.45 24.52
CA VAL A 423 -9.64 10.46 23.23
C VAL A 423 -10.88 9.57 23.25
N GLN A 424 -12.05 10.18 23.11
CA GLN A 424 -13.33 9.43 23.01
C GLN A 424 -13.68 9.03 21.57
N GLY A 425 -13.06 9.66 20.55
CA GLY A 425 -13.44 9.43 19.16
C GLY A 425 -12.40 9.86 18.13
N LEU A 426 -12.52 9.27 16.94
CA LEU A 426 -11.66 9.52 15.79
C LEU A 426 -12.54 9.84 14.58
N LEU A 427 -12.27 10.96 13.92
CA LEU A 427 -12.86 11.33 12.64
C LEU A 427 -11.78 11.18 11.56
N LEU A 428 -12.11 10.51 10.46
CA LEU A 428 -11.27 10.35 9.28
C LEU A 428 -12.07 10.64 8.01
N GLY A 429 -11.45 11.34 7.07
CA GLY A 429 -11.94 11.54 5.72
C GLY A 429 -10.98 10.94 4.72
N PHE A 430 -11.51 10.40 3.63
CA PHE A 430 -10.73 9.80 2.54
C PHE A 430 -11.21 10.35 1.18
N GLY A 431 -10.28 10.50 0.25
CA GLY A 431 -10.55 10.97 -1.10
C GLY A 431 -11.09 12.39 -1.15
N SER A 432 -12.10 12.63 -1.98
CA SER A 432 -12.77 13.94 -2.10
C SER A 432 -14.17 13.86 -1.47
N PRO A 433 -14.33 13.98 -0.14
CA PRO A 433 -15.64 14.14 0.47
C PRO A 433 -16.16 15.54 0.10
N ALA A 434 -16.82 15.66 -1.05
CA ALA A 434 -17.35 16.89 -1.64
C ALA A 434 -16.29 17.95 -2.04
N GLY A 435 -15.75 17.84 -3.26
CA GLY A 435 -15.25 18.99 -4.03
C GLY A 435 -13.86 19.57 -3.71
N ALA A 436 -12.95 18.81 -3.09
CA ALA A 436 -11.56 19.24 -2.91
C ALA A 436 -10.53 18.10 -3.10
N GLY A 437 -9.68 18.23 -4.13
CA GLY A 437 -8.41 17.51 -4.28
C GLY A 437 -8.47 16.19 -5.05
N ASP A 438 -8.50 16.25 -6.38
CA ASP A 438 -8.78 15.10 -7.27
C ASP A 438 -7.73 13.97 -7.28
N SER A 439 -6.55 14.18 -6.67
CA SER A 439 -5.45 13.21 -6.62
C SER A 439 -5.39 12.34 -5.36
N ARG A 440 -6.49 12.23 -4.59
CA ARG A 440 -6.53 11.51 -3.30
C ARG A 440 -7.33 10.21 -3.31
N SER A 441 -7.94 9.86 -4.44
CA SER A 441 -8.64 8.60 -4.63
C SER A 441 -8.64 8.19 -6.09
N VAL A 442 -8.80 6.90 -6.33
CA VAL A 442 -8.93 6.33 -7.68
C VAL A 442 -10.04 5.29 -7.64
N PHE A 443 -10.94 5.37 -8.63
CA PHE A 443 -12.02 4.42 -8.87
C PHE A 443 -11.92 3.87 -10.29
N ILE A 444 -11.24 2.71 -10.43
CA ILE A 444 -11.06 2.02 -11.71
C ILE A 444 -12.36 1.29 -12.06
N ASP A 445 -12.83 0.44 -11.15
CA ASP A 445 -14.07 -0.32 -11.28
C ASP A 445 -14.68 -0.66 -9.91
N ASP A 446 -15.84 -1.33 -9.91
CA ASP A 446 -16.60 -1.67 -8.71
C ASP A 446 -15.80 -2.53 -7.69
N ASP A 447 -14.72 -3.20 -8.12
CA ASP A 447 -13.86 -4.04 -7.27
C ASP A 447 -12.46 -3.46 -7.04
N THR A 448 -12.06 -2.44 -7.82
CA THR A 448 -10.70 -1.89 -7.81
C THR A 448 -10.69 -0.39 -7.60
N TYR A 449 -10.46 -0.02 -6.35
CA TYR A 449 -10.44 1.37 -5.93
C TYR A 449 -9.65 1.56 -4.65
N ALA A 450 -9.24 2.79 -4.38
CA ALA A 450 -8.64 3.14 -3.11
C ALA A 450 -8.68 4.64 -2.87
N ALA A 451 -8.58 5.02 -1.60
CA ALA A 451 -8.49 6.41 -1.20
C ALA A 451 -7.44 6.60 -0.11
N ARG A 452 -6.75 7.73 -0.15
CA ARG A 452 -5.94 8.24 0.95
C ARG A 452 -6.69 9.35 1.67
N HIS A 453 -6.14 9.83 2.78
CA HIS A 453 -6.72 10.94 3.55
C HIS A 453 -7.24 12.09 2.68
N ALA A 454 -8.39 12.63 3.06
CA ALA A 454 -9.05 13.70 2.33
C ALA A 454 -8.30 15.03 2.42
N ALA A 455 -8.51 15.90 1.42
CA ALA A 455 -7.95 17.24 1.44
C ALA A 455 -8.60 18.09 2.54
N GLY A 456 -7.78 18.83 3.28
CA GLY A 456 -8.24 19.81 4.25
C GLY A 456 -8.17 19.34 5.71
N PRO A 457 -7.74 20.22 6.63
CA PRO A 457 -7.45 19.86 8.02
C PRO A 457 -8.69 19.54 8.87
N GLU A 458 -9.90 19.79 8.35
CA GLU A 458 -11.17 19.53 9.05
C GLU A 458 -11.66 18.08 8.88
N THR A 459 -11.09 17.36 7.92
CA THR A 459 -11.59 16.04 7.51
C THR A 459 -11.11 14.92 8.43
N SER A 460 -10.05 15.17 9.20
CA SER A 460 -9.51 14.22 10.18
C SER A 460 -9.26 14.93 11.50
N ALA A 461 -9.68 14.33 12.62
CA ALA A 461 -9.52 14.89 13.96
C ALA A 461 -9.70 13.84 15.04
N LEU A 462 -9.01 14.04 16.17
CA LEU A 462 -9.35 13.40 17.44
C LEU A 462 -10.52 14.17 18.08
N THR A 463 -11.42 13.46 18.74
CA THR A 463 -12.38 14.05 19.67
C THR A 463 -11.98 13.63 21.07
N LEU A 464 -11.60 14.61 21.89
CA LEU A 464 -11.20 14.38 23.28
C LEU A 464 -12.42 14.05 24.15
N GLU A 465 -12.21 13.45 25.32
CA GLU A 465 -13.24 13.22 26.35
C GLU A 465 -13.99 14.50 26.74
N THR A 466 -13.35 15.66 26.61
CA THR A 466 -13.97 16.99 26.82
C THR A 466 -14.94 17.41 25.72
N GLY A 467 -14.99 16.68 24.60
CA GLY A 467 -15.72 17.03 23.38
C GLY A 467 -14.94 17.97 22.44
N GLN A 468 -13.76 18.45 22.84
CA GLN A 468 -12.90 19.25 21.97
C GLN A 468 -12.39 18.42 20.80
N LYS A 469 -12.36 19.01 19.61
CA LYS A 469 -11.71 18.43 18.44
C LYS A 469 -10.26 18.88 18.34
N VAL A 470 -9.34 17.94 18.26
CA VAL A 470 -7.90 18.18 18.04
C VAL A 470 -7.53 17.71 16.65
N ARG A 471 -6.84 18.55 15.89
CA ARG A 471 -6.49 18.30 14.49
C ARG A 471 -5.11 17.63 14.38
N PRO A 472 -4.77 17.09 13.20
CA PRO A 472 -3.38 16.80 12.87
C PRO A 472 -2.50 18.04 13.08
N ARG A 473 -1.24 17.81 13.47
CA ARG A 473 -0.22 18.85 13.61
C ARG A 473 -0.11 19.66 12.32
N SER A 474 -0.01 20.98 12.45
CA SER A 474 0.15 21.88 11.30
C SER A 474 1.36 21.48 10.45
N GLY A 475 1.19 21.47 9.12
CA GLY A 475 2.22 21.05 8.17
C GLY A 475 2.39 19.54 8.03
N THR A 476 1.57 18.74 8.72
CA THR A 476 1.52 17.28 8.57
C THR A 476 0.17 16.84 7.99
N GLU A 477 0.17 15.68 7.37
CA GLU A 477 -1.01 15.05 6.81
C GLU A 477 -1.19 13.66 7.43
N PRO A 478 -2.42 13.22 7.71
CA PRO A 478 -2.65 11.85 8.14
C PRO A 478 -2.15 10.83 7.10
N GLY A 479 -1.46 9.80 7.57
CA GLY A 479 -1.04 8.63 6.79
C GLY A 479 -2.20 7.68 6.47
N SER A 480 -3.40 8.19 6.21
CA SER A 480 -4.61 7.37 6.09
C SER A 480 -4.75 6.71 4.72
N TYR A 481 -5.24 5.47 4.71
CA TYR A 481 -5.63 4.72 3.52
C TYR A 481 -6.94 3.95 3.75
N LEU A 482 -7.68 3.73 2.66
CA LEU A 482 -8.88 2.91 2.60
C LEU A 482 -8.86 2.12 1.29
N VAL A 483 -9.05 0.80 1.39
CA VAL A 483 -9.06 -0.12 0.25
C VAL A 483 -10.17 -1.17 0.40
N PRO A 484 -10.69 -1.73 -0.70
CA PRO A 484 -11.53 -2.91 -0.65
C PRO A 484 -10.72 -4.17 -0.38
N GLY A 485 -11.38 -5.20 0.17
CA GLY A 485 -10.79 -6.52 0.38
C GLY A 485 -10.47 -7.25 -0.93
N THR A 486 -10.94 -6.74 -2.07
CA THR A 486 -10.70 -7.25 -3.43
C THR A 486 -9.47 -6.65 -4.10
N LEU A 487 -8.86 -5.60 -3.53
CA LEU A 487 -7.80 -4.84 -4.22
C LEU A 487 -6.63 -5.74 -4.66
N VAL A 488 -6.18 -6.64 -3.78
CA VAL A 488 -5.14 -7.63 -4.08
C VAL A 488 -5.69 -9.00 -3.79
N ASN A 489 -5.88 -9.79 -4.84
CA ASN A 489 -6.52 -11.11 -4.74
C ASN A 489 -5.69 -12.06 -3.85
N GLY A 490 -6.35 -12.71 -2.90
CA GLY A 490 -5.72 -13.71 -2.03
C GLY A 490 -4.79 -13.16 -0.93
N ALA A 491 -4.58 -11.85 -0.85
CA ALA A 491 -3.64 -11.24 0.09
C ALA A 491 -3.91 -11.55 1.58
N ASP A 492 -5.16 -11.81 1.94
CA ASP A 492 -5.64 -12.15 3.28
C ASP A 492 -6.10 -13.61 3.40
N ALA A 493 -5.78 -14.46 2.43
CA ALA A 493 -6.26 -15.86 2.41
C ALA A 493 -5.84 -16.64 3.67
N ALA A 494 -4.67 -16.33 4.25
CA ALA A 494 -4.15 -16.96 5.45
C ALA A 494 -5.12 -16.86 6.64
N ILE A 495 -5.78 -15.71 6.83
CA ILE A 495 -6.67 -15.49 7.98
C ILE A 495 -8.08 -16.02 7.75
N PHE A 496 -8.46 -16.34 6.52
CA PHE A 496 -9.79 -16.85 6.16
C PHE A 496 -9.86 -18.38 6.03
N GLN A 497 -8.80 -19.09 6.40
CA GLN A 497 -8.82 -20.56 6.44
C GLN A 497 -9.94 -21.06 7.38
N GLY A 498 -10.94 -21.75 6.83
CA GLY A 498 -12.09 -22.26 7.61
C GLY A 498 -13.23 -21.25 7.82
N THR A 499 -13.15 -20.06 7.22
CA THR A 499 -14.21 -19.03 7.27
C THR A 499 -14.73 -18.74 5.87
N SER A 500 -16.05 -18.79 5.69
CA SER A 500 -16.68 -18.47 4.41
C SER A 500 -16.82 -16.96 4.20
N LYS A 501 -15.99 -16.38 3.32
CA LYS A 501 -16.14 -14.98 2.89
C LYS A 501 -17.50 -14.72 2.25
N CYS A 502 -18.04 -13.53 2.48
CA CYS A 502 -19.25 -13.06 1.80
C CYS A 502 -18.85 -12.67 0.37
N THR A 503 -19.39 -13.33 -0.66
CA THR A 503 -19.16 -12.96 -2.07
C THR A 503 -20.17 -11.92 -2.56
N CYS A 504 -20.60 -11.05 -1.64
CA CYS A 504 -21.87 -10.36 -1.72
C CYS A 504 -21.76 -9.09 -2.57
N ALA A 505 -21.95 -9.21 -3.89
CA ALA A 505 -21.72 -8.13 -4.88
C ALA A 505 -22.50 -6.80 -4.70
N PHE A 506 -23.40 -6.72 -3.71
CA PHE A 506 -24.21 -5.53 -3.42
C PHE A 506 -23.79 -4.81 -2.13
N LEU A 507 -22.74 -5.30 -1.47
CA LEU A 507 -22.09 -4.67 -0.33
C LEU A 507 -20.57 -4.73 -0.54
N GLU A 508 -19.87 -3.85 0.15
CA GLU A 508 -18.43 -3.67 0.07
C GLU A 508 -17.83 -3.89 1.46
N TRP A 509 -16.61 -4.41 1.51
CA TRP A 509 -15.83 -4.46 2.73
C TRP A 509 -14.35 -4.40 2.41
N GLY A 510 -13.53 -4.04 3.39
CA GLY A 510 -12.10 -4.01 3.19
C GLY A 510 -11.33 -3.52 4.40
N TYR A 511 -10.16 -2.94 4.12
CA TYR A 511 -9.20 -2.52 5.11
C TYR A 511 -8.99 -1.01 5.07
N TRP A 512 -8.65 -0.45 6.22
CA TRP A 512 -8.24 0.94 6.35
C TRP A 512 -7.11 1.05 7.38
N GLY A 513 -6.38 2.15 7.33
CA GLY A 513 -5.41 2.50 8.35
C GLY A 513 -5.18 3.99 8.42
N THR A 514 -4.48 4.42 9.45
CA THR A 514 -4.08 5.81 9.66
C THR A 514 -2.84 5.89 10.53
N ALA A 515 -2.06 6.94 10.35
CA ALA A 515 -1.17 7.46 11.36
C ALA A 515 -1.33 8.97 11.42
N MET A 516 -1.50 9.49 12.62
CA MET A 516 -1.77 10.91 12.84
C MET A 516 -0.95 11.38 14.02
N THR A 517 -0.20 12.46 13.81
CA THR A 517 0.41 13.22 14.89
C THR A 517 -0.44 14.45 15.15
N SER A 518 -0.80 14.68 16.41
CA SER A 518 -1.58 15.82 16.86
C SER A 518 -0.78 16.64 17.87
N GLU A 519 -0.93 17.96 17.83
CA GLU A 519 -0.30 18.90 18.76
C GLU A 519 -1.33 19.95 19.18
N ASP A 520 -1.66 19.99 20.47
CA ASP A 520 -2.64 20.91 21.05
C ASP A 520 -2.44 20.98 22.57
N GLY A 521 -2.60 22.16 23.17
CA GLY A 521 -2.47 22.33 24.62
C GLY A 521 -3.57 21.66 25.46
N ALA A 522 -4.63 21.18 24.82
CA ALA A 522 -5.65 20.34 25.45
C ALA A 522 -5.23 18.87 25.60
N LEU A 523 -4.16 18.44 24.91
CA LEU A 523 -3.56 17.13 25.10
C LEU A 523 -2.70 17.13 26.37
N ALA A 524 -2.70 16.01 27.11
CA ALA A 524 -2.01 15.88 28.39
C ALA A 524 -0.51 16.23 28.30
N ASP A 525 0.16 15.75 27.25
CA ASP A 525 1.59 15.99 26.98
C ASP A 525 1.81 17.04 25.88
N GLY A 526 0.75 17.74 25.43
CA GLY A 526 0.79 18.72 24.35
C GLY A 526 0.97 18.14 22.93
N SER A 527 1.34 16.86 22.82
CA SER A 527 1.48 16.12 21.57
C SER A 527 1.07 14.66 21.75
N ARG A 528 0.59 14.04 20.67
CA ARG A 528 0.16 12.64 20.67
C ARG A 528 0.32 12.05 19.27
N GLN A 529 0.72 10.78 19.20
CA GLN A 529 0.73 10.02 17.96
C GLN A 529 -0.23 8.83 18.08
N ASP A 530 -1.09 8.70 17.08
CA ASP A 530 -2.13 7.68 17.00
C ASP A 530 -2.02 6.91 15.69
N GLY A 531 -2.22 5.59 15.74
CA GLY A 531 -2.10 4.71 14.59
C GLY A 531 -3.11 3.58 14.58
N VAL A 532 -3.62 3.23 13.40
CA VAL A 532 -4.40 2.01 13.16
C VAL A 532 -3.85 1.34 11.91
N HIS A 533 -3.52 0.05 12.02
CA HIS A 533 -3.09 -0.76 10.89
C HIS A 533 -4.09 -1.87 10.62
N LEU A 534 -4.57 -1.96 9.38
CA LEU A 534 -5.59 -2.91 8.94
C LEU A 534 -6.82 -2.97 9.86
N GLY A 535 -7.39 -1.80 10.16
CA GLY A 535 -8.77 -1.73 10.60
C GLY A 535 -9.71 -2.25 9.51
N THR A 536 -10.88 -2.74 9.88
CA THR A 536 -11.85 -3.34 8.94
C THR A 536 -13.07 -2.44 8.76
N TRP A 537 -13.60 -2.37 7.55
CA TRP A 537 -14.84 -1.65 7.25
C TRP A 537 -15.78 -2.50 6.39
N VAL A 538 -17.08 -2.21 6.47
CA VAL A 538 -18.14 -2.84 5.65
C VAL A 538 -19.23 -1.82 5.37
N ALA A 539 -19.75 -1.75 4.14
CA ALA A 539 -20.78 -0.81 3.75
C ALA A 539 -21.71 -1.36 2.67
N GLY A 540 -22.90 -0.80 2.56
CA GLY A 540 -23.86 -1.13 1.50
C GLY A 540 -25.03 -0.14 1.48
N ASN A 541 -26.03 -0.43 0.65
CA ASN A 541 -27.26 0.37 0.62
C ASN A 541 -28.17 -0.02 1.80
N VAL A 542 -27.98 0.66 2.94
CA VAL A 542 -28.74 0.37 4.18
C VAL A 542 -30.22 0.67 4.00
N THR A 543 -31.06 -0.35 4.18
CA THR A 543 -32.50 -0.23 4.01
C THR A 543 -33.09 0.64 5.11
N ASN A 544 -34.01 1.55 4.78
CA ASN A 544 -34.72 2.29 5.82
C ASN A 544 -35.60 1.36 6.67
N SER A 545 -35.69 1.62 7.97
CA SER A 545 -36.52 0.82 8.90
C SER A 545 -37.97 0.67 8.44
N ALA A 546 -38.53 1.73 7.83
CA ALA A 546 -39.90 1.78 7.31
C ALA A 546 -40.13 0.84 6.11
N ASP A 547 -39.07 0.57 5.33
CA ASP A 547 -39.11 -0.25 4.12
C ASP A 547 -38.87 -1.73 4.43
N LEU A 548 -38.31 -2.05 5.61
CA LEU A 548 -38.15 -3.43 6.04
C LEU A 548 -39.52 -4.14 6.11
N PRO A 549 -39.57 -5.46 5.81
CA PRO A 549 -40.79 -6.23 5.95
C PRO A 549 -41.45 -6.05 7.33
N ARG A 550 -42.77 -6.21 7.40
CA ARG A 550 -43.55 -6.14 8.64
C ARG A 550 -43.96 -7.51 9.17
N VAL A 551 -43.67 -8.56 8.40
CA VAL A 551 -43.97 -9.96 8.70
C VAL A 551 -42.86 -10.86 8.18
N GLY A 552 -42.80 -12.09 8.69
CA GLY A 552 -41.82 -13.09 8.27
C GLY A 552 -40.47 -12.97 8.96
N SER A 553 -39.55 -13.82 8.53
CA SER A 553 -38.19 -13.90 9.05
C SER A 553 -37.18 -14.11 7.94
N ALA A 554 -35.92 -13.77 8.19
CA ALA A 554 -34.80 -14.08 7.31
C ALA A 554 -33.60 -14.57 8.11
N THR A 555 -32.78 -15.40 7.47
CA THR A 555 -31.48 -15.83 7.99
C THR A 555 -30.40 -15.37 7.03
N TYR A 556 -29.29 -14.92 7.59
CA TYR A 556 -28.12 -14.44 6.86
C TYR A 556 -26.89 -15.21 7.33
N ALA A 557 -25.90 -15.36 6.46
CA ALA A 557 -24.61 -15.89 6.84
C ALA A 557 -23.47 -15.32 5.99
N GLY A 558 -22.27 -15.32 6.56
CA GLY A 558 -21.05 -14.86 5.94
C GLY A 558 -19.91 -14.93 6.93
N HIS A 559 -19.17 -13.84 7.09
CA HIS A 559 -17.96 -13.81 7.90
C HIS A 559 -17.97 -12.66 8.92
N ALA A 560 -17.14 -12.85 9.94
CA ALA A 560 -16.61 -11.82 10.82
C ALA A 560 -15.12 -11.69 10.54
N VAL A 561 -14.60 -10.47 10.52
CA VAL A 561 -13.16 -10.18 10.43
C VAL A 561 -12.85 -8.95 11.28
N GLY A 562 -11.72 -8.95 11.98
CA GLY A 562 -11.37 -7.85 12.87
C GLY A 562 -10.04 -8.01 13.56
N ASN A 563 -9.62 -6.95 14.24
CA ASN A 563 -8.40 -6.92 15.03
C ASN A 563 -8.64 -7.56 16.40
N VAL A 564 -7.67 -8.36 16.84
CA VAL A 564 -7.57 -8.97 18.15
C VAL A 564 -6.38 -8.34 18.86
N VAL A 565 -6.54 -8.08 20.16
CA VAL A 565 -5.44 -7.88 21.10
C VAL A 565 -5.50 -9.00 22.13
N ASN A 566 -4.40 -9.72 22.30
CA ASN A 566 -4.24 -10.77 23.31
C ASN A 566 -2.94 -10.52 24.09
N GLY A 567 -3.04 -9.86 25.25
CA GLY A 567 -1.87 -9.36 25.95
C GLY A 567 -1.23 -8.20 25.17
N ASN A 568 0.06 -8.31 24.85
CA ASN A 568 0.79 -7.32 24.03
C ASN A 568 0.75 -7.63 22.52
N ARG A 569 -0.01 -8.64 22.11
CA ARG A 569 -0.04 -9.10 20.72
C ARG A 569 -1.27 -8.58 20.01
N GLN A 570 -1.10 -8.03 18.81
CA GLN A 570 -2.15 -7.54 17.94
C GLN A 570 -2.07 -8.18 16.55
N TYR A 571 -3.20 -8.69 16.07
CA TYR A 571 -3.33 -9.37 14.78
C TYR A 571 -4.77 -9.33 14.27
N LEU A 572 -5.01 -9.78 13.04
CA LEU A 572 -6.33 -10.01 12.48
C LEU A 572 -6.78 -11.46 12.71
N ALA A 573 -8.06 -11.64 12.96
CA ALA A 573 -8.72 -12.94 13.01
C ALA A 573 -10.03 -12.92 12.22
N THR A 574 -10.51 -14.11 11.83
CA THR A 574 -11.80 -14.28 11.15
C THR A 574 -12.66 -15.34 11.85
N GLY A 575 -13.96 -15.32 11.58
CA GLY A 575 -14.89 -16.35 12.04
C GLY A 575 -16.15 -16.39 11.18
N ASN A 576 -16.96 -17.43 11.35
CA ASN A 576 -18.22 -17.58 10.62
C ASN A 576 -19.32 -16.77 11.30
N PHE A 577 -20.01 -15.94 10.52
CA PHE A 577 -21.11 -15.10 10.99
C PHE A 577 -22.47 -15.64 10.53
N THR A 578 -23.45 -15.61 11.43
CA THR A 578 -24.86 -15.90 11.13
C THR A 578 -25.76 -14.89 11.83
N LYS A 579 -26.91 -14.57 11.21
CA LYS A 579 -27.95 -13.74 11.83
C LYS A 579 -29.33 -14.24 11.45
N SER A 580 -30.24 -14.36 12.40
CA SER A 580 -31.67 -14.49 12.14
C SER A 580 -32.40 -13.19 12.53
N VAL A 581 -33.46 -12.84 11.79
CA VAL A 581 -34.30 -11.68 12.06
C VAL A 581 -35.76 -12.08 11.97
N ASP A 582 -36.56 -11.63 12.93
CA ASP A 582 -38.02 -11.59 12.89
C ASP A 582 -38.46 -10.16 12.59
N PHE A 583 -39.01 -9.95 11.40
CA PHE A 583 -39.42 -8.64 10.90
C PHE A 583 -40.70 -8.12 11.54
N ALA A 584 -41.54 -8.99 12.09
CA ALA A 584 -42.74 -8.58 12.83
C ALA A 584 -42.36 -8.05 14.22
N ARG A 585 -41.42 -8.73 14.88
CA ARG A 585 -40.98 -8.38 16.24
C ARG A 585 -39.88 -7.33 16.27
N ARG A 586 -39.22 -7.07 15.13
CA ARG A 586 -38.02 -6.21 15.03
C ARG A 586 -36.92 -6.64 15.99
N THR A 587 -36.75 -7.96 16.09
CA THR A 587 -35.73 -8.63 16.90
C THR A 587 -34.95 -9.62 16.06
N GLY A 588 -33.73 -9.94 16.45
CA GLY A 588 -32.94 -10.97 15.81
C GLY A 588 -31.91 -11.57 16.75
N THR A 589 -31.20 -12.57 16.25
CA THR A 589 -30.09 -13.19 16.98
C THR A 589 -28.93 -13.31 16.02
N ALA A 590 -27.79 -12.75 16.39
CA ALA A 590 -26.55 -12.85 15.62
C ALA A 590 -25.51 -13.67 16.37
N SER A 591 -24.73 -14.47 15.64
CA SER A 591 -23.67 -15.29 16.22
C SER A 591 -22.43 -15.26 15.35
N VAL A 592 -21.28 -15.19 16.01
CA VAL A 592 -19.96 -15.38 15.42
C VAL A 592 -19.34 -16.63 16.04
N THR A 593 -18.77 -17.49 15.20
CA THR A 593 -18.15 -18.76 15.63
C THR A 593 -16.75 -18.91 15.07
N GLY A 594 -15.85 -19.47 15.87
CA GLY A 594 -14.45 -19.71 15.48
C GLY A 594 -13.55 -18.48 15.44
N PHE A 595 -14.04 -17.30 15.84
CA PHE A 595 -13.27 -16.06 15.82
C PHE A 595 -12.17 -16.09 16.90
N ASP A 596 -10.93 -16.26 16.48
CA ASP A 596 -9.77 -16.48 17.37
C ASP A 596 -10.06 -17.55 18.44
N GLY A 597 -10.59 -18.70 17.98
CA GLY A 597 -10.97 -19.83 18.84
C GLY A 597 -12.19 -19.59 19.74
N ARG A 598 -12.87 -18.45 19.63
CA ARG A 598 -14.03 -18.08 20.45
C ARG A 598 -15.33 -18.06 19.66
N SER A 599 -16.44 -18.23 20.37
CA SER A 599 -17.79 -18.11 19.82
C SER A 599 -18.64 -17.25 20.73
N PHE A 600 -19.44 -16.38 20.13
CA PHE A 600 -20.29 -15.44 20.85
C PHE A 600 -21.57 -15.14 20.08
N GLN A 601 -22.57 -14.66 20.81
CA GLN A 601 -23.92 -14.40 20.31
C GLN A 601 -24.45 -13.09 20.86
N SER A 602 -25.36 -12.44 20.14
CA SER A 602 -26.08 -11.26 20.63
C SER A 602 -27.55 -11.37 20.27
N ASP A 603 -28.42 -11.11 21.25
CA ASP A 603 -29.85 -10.90 21.02
C ASP A 603 -30.06 -9.44 20.64
N LEU A 604 -30.44 -9.21 19.39
CA LEU A 604 -30.51 -7.90 18.78
C LEU A 604 -31.94 -7.36 18.80
N ARG A 605 -32.07 -6.05 19.02
CA ARG A 605 -33.32 -5.29 18.89
C ARG A 605 -33.10 -4.08 18.01
N GLU A 606 -34.06 -3.81 17.13
CA GLU A 606 -34.03 -2.61 16.31
C GLU A 606 -34.08 -1.35 17.19
N GLN A 607 -33.23 -0.37 16.87
CA GLN A 607 -33.17 0.96 17.46
C GLN A 607 -33.67 1.99 16.45
N ILE A 608 -34.21 3.08 16.97
CA ILE A 608 -34.55 4.24 16.15
C ILE A 608 -33.27 5.01 15.87
N VAL A 609 -32.94 5.13 14.59
CA VAL A 609 -31.85 5.96 14.07
C VAL A 609 -32.40 6.96 13.06
N PRO A 610 -31.72 8.11 12.83
CA PRO A 610 -32.23 9.15 11.92
C PRO A 610 -32.49 8.67 10.49
N SER A 611 -31.70 7.71 10.01
CA SER A 611 -31.82 7.12 8.69
C SER A 611 -31.30 5.67 8.70
N GLY A 612 -31.82 4.82 7.81
CA GLY A 612 -31.51 3.40 7.75
C GLY A 612 -32.23 2.55 8.80
N ASN A 613 -31.60 1.44 9.19
CA ASN A 613 -32.01 0.57 10.29
C ASN A 613 -30.80 0.18 11.14
N LEU A 614 -30.99 -0.08 12.43
CA LEU A 614 -29.92 -0.50 13.33
C LEU A 614 -30.46 -1.54 14.31
N PHE A 615 -29.87 -2.73 14.34
CA PHE A 615 -30.14 -3.79 15.30
C PHE A 615 -28.93 -3.91 16.23
N THR A 616 -29.12 -3.64 17.52
CA THR A 616 -28.05 -3.69 18.52
C THR A 616 -28.38 -4.64 19.66
N GLY A 617 -27.35 -5.19 20.30
CA GLY A 617 -27.48 -6.03 21.48
C GLY A 617 -26.13 -6.29 22.16
N THR A 618 -26.19 -6.68 23.42
CA THR A 618 -25.03 -7.08 24.22
C THR A 618 -24.56 -8.48 23.84
N VAL A 619 -23.25 -8.63 23.66
CA VAL A 619 -22.62 -9.92 23.42
C VAL A 619 -22.77 -10.84 24.65
N ARG A 620 -23.06 -12.11 24.39
CA ARG A 620 -23.15 -13.22 25.33
C ARG A 620 -22.24 -14.35 24.87
N GLY A 621 -21.49 -14.90 25.81
CA GLY A 621 -20.60 -16.05 25.63
C GLY A 621 -19.90 -16.36 26.96
N PRO A 622 -19.33 -17.56 27.14
CA PRO A 622 -18.64 -17.91 28.38
C PRO A 622 -17.50 -16.92 28.67
N GLY A 623 -17.65 -16.10 29.72
CA GLY A 623 -16.66 -15.10 30.12
C GLY A 623 -16.50 -13.90 29.17
N LEU A 624 -17.40 -13.73 28.19
CA LEU A 624 -17.32 -12.66 27.19
C LEU A 624 -18.32 -11.53 27.48
N SER A 625 -17.91 -10.30 27.21
CA SER A 625 -18.73 -9.09 27.26
C SER A 625 -18.46 -8.20 26.06
N GLY A 626 -19.41 -7.33 25.69
CA GLY A 626 -19.26 -6.43 24.54
C GLY A 626 -20.60 -6.11 23.87
N SER A 627 -20.54 -5.65 22.64
CA SER A 627 -21.72 -5.32 21.84
C SER A 627 -21.58 -5.75 20.39
N MET A 628 -22.73 -5.88 19.72
CA MET A 628 -22.80 -6.13 18.29
C MET A 628 -23.88 -5.24 17.70
N ASN A 629 -23.56 -4.58 16.60
CA ASN A 629 -24.46 -3.73 15.83
C ASN A 629 -24.56 -4.27 14.43
N THR A 630 -25.76 -4.30 13.86
CA THR A 630 -25.97 -4.73 12.48
C THR A 630 -27.06 -3.92 11.80
N SER A 631 -26.97 -3.81 10.48
CA SER A 631 -27.98 -3.20 9.63
C SER A 631 -28.29 -4.12 8.46
N ILE A 632 -29.55 -4.17 8.06
CA ILE A 632 -30.01 -4.89 6.87
C ILE A 632 -29.80 -3.98 5.65
N VAL A 633 -29.27 -4.54 4.57
CA VAL A 633 -28.98 -3.81 3.32
C VAL A 633 -29.82 -4.35 2.16
N SER A 634 -30.11 -3.47 1.23
CA SER A 634 -30.76 -3.80 -0.04
C SER A 634 -29.76 -4.44 -1.00
N GLY A 635 -30.26 -5.34 -1.84
CA GLY A 635 -29.51 -5.97 -2.91
C GLY A 635 -30.37 -6.16 -4.16
N PRO A 636 -29.88 -6.92 -5.16
CA PRO A 636 -30.52 -7.01 -6.47
C PRO A 636 -31.87 -7.74 -6.47
N ARG A 637 -32.18 -8.55 -5.44
CA ARG A 637 -33.41 -9.36 -5.35
C ARG A 637 -34.43 -8.76 -4.40
N SER A 638 -34.00 -8.05 -3.36
CA SER A 638 -34.89 -7.43 -2.37
C SER A 638 -34.21 -6.33 -1.55
N ASN A 639 -35.02 -5.58 -0.80
CA ASN A 639 -34.53 -4.58 0.16
C ASN A 639 -34.00 -5.18 1.48
N HIS A 640 -33.72 -6.48 1.52
CA HIS A 640 -33.19 -7.15 2.70
C HIS A 640 -32.34 -8.38 2.31
N ASP A 641 -31.51 -8.20 1.28
CA ASP A 641 -30.68 -9.28 0.72
C ASP A 641 -29.41 -9.55 1.52
N GLY A 642 -28.98 -8.60 2.36
CA GLY A 642 -27.81 -8.80 3.19
C GLY A 642 -27.87 -8.08 4.52
N VAL A 643 -26.80 -8.28 5.27
CA VAL A 643 -26.54 -7.66 6.55
C VAL A 643 -25.09 -7.25 6.64
N ILE A 644 -24.88 -6.07 7.19
CA ILE A 644 -23.56 -5.53 7.54
C ILE A 644 -23.57 -5.18 9.03
N GLY A 645 -22.40 -5.04 9.65
CA GLY A 645 -22.34 -4.72 11.07
C GLY A 645 -20.92 -4.61 11.62
N ASN A 646 -20.84 -4.33 12.91
CA ASN A 646 -19.62 -4.47 13.69
C ASN A 646 -19.87 -5.15 15.03
N PHE A 647 -18.77 -5.55 15.66
CA PHE A 647 -18.76 -6.08 17.01
C PHE A 647 -17.53 -5.58 17.77
N ASN A 648 -17.66 -5.54 19.07
CA ASN A 648 -16.57 -5.37 20.01
C ASN A 648 -16.80 -6.36 21.15
N VAL A 649 -15.77 -7.12 21.51
CA VAL A 649 -15.87 -8.18 22.50
C VAL A 649 -14.59 -8.25 23.32
N ARG A 650 -14.70 -8.57 24.59
CA ARG A 650 -13.58 -8.79 25.51
C ARG A 650 -13.88 -9.90 26.49
N ASP A 651 -12.84 -10.56 26.96
CA ASP A 651 -12.94 -11.42 28.14
C ASP A 651 -12.49 -10.70 29.42
N ALA A 652 -12.52 -11.40 30.55
CA ALA A 652 -12.10 -10.86 31.84
C ALA A 652 -10.57 -10.83 32.04
N SER A 653 -9.80 -11.35 31.07
CA SER A 653 -8.35 -11.37 31.08
C SER A 653 -7.80 -10.22 30.23
N ASN A 654 -6.97 -10.51 29.22
CA ASN A 654 -6.32 -9.54 28.36
C ASN A 654 -6.73 -9.67 26.88
N TRP A 655 -7.75 -10.48 26.58
CA TRP A 655 -8.21 -10.64 25.22
C TRP A 655 -9.35 -9.67 24.90
N ARG A 656 -9.20 -8.94 23.80
CA ARG A 656 -10.25 -8.10 23.23
C ARG A 656 -10.19 -8.10 21.72
N ALA A 657 -11.33 -7.87 21.09
CA ALA A 657 -11.43 -7.78 19.64
C ALA A 657 -12.47 -6.74 19.23
N THR A 658 -12.24 -6.15 18.06
CA THR A 658 -13.20 -5.29 17.37
C THR A 658 -13.12 -5.58 15.87
N GLY A 659 -14.26 -5.57 15.18
CA GLY A 659 -14.30 -5.98 13.78
C GLY A 659 -15.64 -5.76 13.12
N ILE A 660 -15.73 -6.15 11.86
CA ILE A 660 -16.96 -6.11 11.08
C ILE A 660 -17.58 -7.50 10.90
N VAL A 661 -18.86 -7.50 10.56
CA VAL A 661 -19.58 -8.68 10.07
C VAL A 661 -20.26 -8.37 8.75
N ALA A 662 -20.25 -9.34 7.83
CA ALA A 662 -20.97 -9.24 6.57
C ALA A 662 -21.65 -10.59 6.27
N GLY A 663 -22.87 -10.55 5.74
CA GLY A 663 -23.60 -11.75 5.37
C GLY A 663 -24.68 -11.54 4.32
N GLU A 664 -24.93 -12.58 3.54
CA GLU A 664 -26.01 -12.65 2.57
C GLU A 664 -27.20 -13.44 3.12
N LYS A 665 -28.39 -13.09 2.65
CA LYS A 665 -29.63 -13.81 2.95
C LYS A 665 -29.58 -15.22 2.37
N ARG A 666 -29.82 -16.22 3.22
CA ARG A 666 -29.95 -17.62 2.82
C ARG A 666 -31.29 -17.86 2.08
N PRO A 667 -31.32 -18.82 1.13
CA PRO A 667 -32.53 -19.17 0.38
C PRO A 667 -33.73 -19.55 1.24
#